data_AF-A0A8H4K6Z7-F1
#
_entry.id   AF-A0A8H4K6Z7-F1
#
_cell.length_a   1.000
_cell.length_b   1.000
_cell.length_c   1.000
_cell.angle_alpha   90.00
_cell.angle_beta   90.00
_cell.angle_gamma   90.00
#
_symmetry.space_group_name_H-M   'P 1'
#
loop_
_entity.id
_entity.type
_entity.pdbx_description
1 polymer ?
#
loop_
_entity_poly.entity_id
_entity_poly.type
_entity_poly.pdbx_seq_one_letter_code
_entity_poly.pdbx_strand_id
1 'polypeptide(L)'
;MTSTQNNKAASLSNLSIRQSWAARAIRKSISQIQEKATVIPTNCTDTTHLLPIKETFYTEEDKGGEFEVCIIGAGVAGLFTAMIFDYLNKRFPKLKVKYQILEANEESRLGGRLYTYHFKDKEGKTFGQHDYFDVGAMRFPESPLMKRLFDLFKEIGVEKAPKYERPRVGQLVPYYLNDKKQPAFYNGRRVVGKADPTANDFLITGLPPEISGQGAVSLINSKIKEFTKVYRDGRAEEFWNKLLTEADPYSVRQYLTNLNYDYNTIEFLETLNYGNRWYDQAASEMILEALDFEPNAEWWCVEGGAQQIARKMQQKIKHNQAIQFGKTVTALSYDDEKKKIAVTVRGEKTPKTYDAVFNSAPLGAMQHMQLEGLNLNWGAKQAIRSLGYGASCKIGVRFKNLWWMNKVEPPIKMGGQGRSDLPIRCCVYPSYNIYDKVDEPGVLLVSYTWSQEALRIGSLINRESPAGEEELKSLVIHDLARLHANPEEESDYQRLYNIISDAYLDHYAYNWYANKHSVGGFAYFGPGQFQNMYDGIIRSDGKHIIIGEVASAHHGWVVGALESAVRGVYQFLCRHSERSEAAHEATKAYKKKDGPQMIEPPFGPLPAEYNLTKEDHLPTDAPAKVELQSDLYTGDLARLQVLFEWIRLEQGSDEIQPEKINKSEVRPILGKVAGLLDHRVMVHPPGFQRDYVFIVVPDSWTFLDKTTTPTTQPVLPLSAPPKRQTSSATSAFQGIRAACYSLATPSPLPPSPPTSSSDANKEAACAAAGPSPFLYA
;
A
#
# COMPACT_ATOMS: atom_id res chain seq x y z
N MET A 1 -59.44 -6.63 -9.63
CA MET A 1 -58.62 -7.02 -10.79
C MET A 1 -57.21 -6.49 -10.58
N THR A 2 -56.23 -7.32 -10.97
CA THR A 2 -54.78 -7.07 -11.07
C THR A 2 -53.99 -6.73 -9.79
N SER A 3 -53.68 -7.77 -9.00
CA SER A 3 -52.40 -7.89 -8.28
C SER A 3 -52.02 -9.35 -8.09
N THR A 4 -50.92 -9.81 -8.70
CA THR A 4 -50.13 -10.94 -8.19
C THR A 4 -48.82 -11.02 -8.97
N GLN A 5 -47.72 -10.61 -8.33
CA GLN A 5 -46.45 -11.36 -8.31
C GLN A 5 -45.46 -10.66 -7.36
N ASN A 6 -44.72 -11.49 -6.64
CA ASN A 6 -43.49 -11.18 -5.89
C ASN A 6 -43.63 -10.56 -4.49
N ASN A 7 -44.21 -11.33 -3.58
CA ASN A 7 -43.79 -11.36 -2.17
C ASN A 7 -43.40 -12.78 -1.79
N LYS A 8 -42.13 -13.14 -2.05
CA LYS A 8 -41.50 -14.38 -1.56
C LYS A 8 -39.98 -14.25 -1.35
N ALA A 9 -39.48 -13.04 -1.08
CA ALA A 9 -38.05 -12.77 -0.88
C ALA A 9 -37.71 -12.08 0.45
N ALA A 10 -38.65 -11.99 1.39
CA ALA A 10 -38.44 -11.30 2.67
C ALA A 10 -38.77 -12.23 3.86
N SER A 11 -38.00 -13.30 4.07
CA SER A 11 -38.01 -14.03 5.36
C SER A 11 -36.77 -14.88 5.68
N LEU A 12 -35.61 -14.69 5.02
CA LEU A 12 -34.41 -15.52 5.27
C LEU A 12 -33.14 -14.71 5.57
N SER A 13 -33.27 -13.56 6.24
CA SER A 13 -32.15 -12.68 6.57
C SER A 13 -31.83 -12.60 8.07
N ASN A 14 -31.99 -13.68 8.83
CA ASN A 14 -31.58 -13.74 10.24
C ASN A 14 -31.05 -15.13 10.61
N LEU A 15 -29.81 -15.44 10.23
CA LEU A 15 -29.02 -16.52 10.82
C LEU A 15 -27.92 -15.88 11.66
N SER A 16 -27.98 -16.12 12.97
CA SER A 16 -27.28 -15.33 13.99
C SER A 16 -25.77 -15.59 14.07
N ILE A 17 -25.04 -14.57 14.53
CA ILE A 17 -23.58 -14.55 14.84
C ILE A 17 -23.08 -15.77 15.63
N ARG A 18 -23.95 -16.51 16.34
CA ARG A 18 -23.59 -17.73 17.10
C ARG A 18 -23.37 -18.98 16.22
N GLN A 19 -23.99 -19.09 15.04
CA GLN A 19 -23.78 -20.23 14.13
C GLN A 19 -22.41 -20.18 13.42
N SER A 20 -21.87 -18.98 13.22
CA SER A 20 -20.48 -18.76 12.77
C SER A 20 -19.46 -19.28 13.80
N TRP A 21 -19.76 -19.18 15.09
CA TRP A 21 -18.89 -19.65 16.17
C TRP A 21 -18.85 -21.18 16.27
N ALA A 22 -20.00 -21.86 16.15
CA ALA A 22 -20.06 -23.33 16.16
C ALA A 22 -19.30 -23.95 14.97
N ALA A 23 -19.47 -23.38 13.76
CA ALA A 23 -18.72 -23.81 12.59
C ALA A 23 -17.20 -23.56 12.71
N ARG A 24 -16.79 -22.48 13.40
CA ARG A 24 -15.38 -22.17 13.67
C ARG A 24 -14.77 -23.10 14.72
N ALA A 25 -15.53 -23.46 15.76
CA ALA A 25 -15.11 -24.42 16.79
C ALA A 25 -14.94 -25.83 16.21
N ILE A 26 -15.91 -26.30 15.40
CA ILE A 26 -15.86 -27.60 14.72
C ILE A 26 -14.68 -27.68 13.75
N ARG A 27 -14.40 -26.62 12.97
CA ARG A 27 -13.23 -26.56 12.07
C ARG A 27 -11.90 -26.60 12.81
N LYS A 28 -11.81 -25.95 13.98
CA LYS A 28 -10.60 -25.95 14.82
C LYS A 28 -10.34 -27.33 15.43
N SER A 29 -11.39 -28.03 15.87
CA SER A 29 -11.29 -29.40 16.40
C SER A 29 -10.94 -30.43 15.31
N ILE A 30 -11.50 -30.31 14.10
CA ILE A 30 -11.15 -31.20 12.97
C ILE A 30 -9.68 -31.04 12.57
N SER A 31 -9.18 -29.80 12.49
CA SER A 31 -7.78 -29.52 12.19
C SER A 31 -6.82 -30.11 13.23
N GLN A 32 -7.20 -30.09 14.52
CA GLN A 32 -6.39 -30.63 15.61
C GLN A 32 -6.42 -32.18 15.67
N ILE A 33 -7.52 -32.81 15.23
CA ILE A 33 -7.65 -34.26 15.09
C ILE A 33 -6.83 -34.76 13.88
N GLN A 34 -6.81 -34.01 12.78
CA GLN A 34 -6.05 -34.34 11.57
C GLN A 34 -4.52 -34.24 11.76
N GLU A 35 -4.04 -33.35 12.63
CA GLU A 35 -2.60 -33.20 12.91
C GLU A 35 -1.98 -34.35 13.72
N LYS A 36 -2.78 -35.16 14.45
CA LYS A 36 -2.24 -36.10 15.45
C LYS A 36 -2.58 -37.57 15.25
N ALA A 37 -3.48 -37.92 14.33
CA ALA A 37 -3.83 -39.31 14.07
C ALA A 37 -3.68 -39.65 12.59
N THR A 38 -2.56 -40.27 12.22
CA THR A 38 -2.57 -41.20 11.09
C THR A 38 -3.59 -42.29 11.41
N VAL A 39 -4.48 -42.60 10.47
CA VAL A 39 -5.52 -43.65 10.53
C VAL A 39 -6.92 -43.19 10.97
N ILE A 40 -7.65 -42.63 9.99
CA ILE A 40 -9.03 -43.08 9.71
C ILE A 40 -9.08 -43.50 8.22
N PRO A 41 -9.52 -44.73 7.89
CA PRO A 41 -9.82 -45.10 6.51
C PRO A 41 -11.18 -44.53 6.13
N THR A 42 -11.19 -43.40 5.45
CA THR A 42 -12.41 -42.79 4.91
C THR A 42 -12.26 -42.57 3.42
N ASN A 43 -13.17 -43.18 2.65
CA ASN A 43 -13.57 -42.78 1.30
C ASN A 43 -14.21 -41.38 1.29
N CYS A 44 -13.56 -40.43 1.95
CA CYS A 44 -13.93 -39.02 2.03
C CYS A 44 -12.61 -38.25 2.15
N THR A 45 -11.77 -38.38 1.13
CA THR A 45 -10.55 -37.59 0.93
C THR A 45 -10.84 -36.32 0.12
N ASP A 46 -12.10 -36.05 -0.23
CA ASP A 46 -12.47 -34.97 -1.12
C ASP A 46 -13.08 -33.77 -0.38
N THR A 47 -12.23 -32.94 0.20
CA THR A 47 -12.53 -31.51 0.39
C THR A 47 -12.29 -30.71 -0.90
N THR A 48 -12.01 -31.38 -2.02
CA THR A 48 -11.73 -30.72 -3.31
C THR A 48 -12.94 -29.97 -3.85
N HIS A 49 -14.17 -30.28 -3.43
CA HIS A 49 -15.38 -29.53 -3.81
C HIS A 49 -15.50 -28.14 -3.15
N LEU A 50 -14.63 -27.82 -2.17
CA LEU A 50 -14.54 -26.51 -1.49
C LEU A 50 -13.26 -25.74 -1.85
N LEU A 51 -12.48 -26.30 -2.76
CA LEU A 51 -11.47 -25.60 -3.55
C LEU A 51 -12.06 -25.46 -4.96
N PRO A 52 -11.53 -24.62 -5.86
CA PRO A 52 -11.53 -25.00 -7.26
C PRO A 52 -10.88 -26.39 -7.31
N ILE A 53 -11.71 -27.40 -7.56
CA ILE A 53 -11.38 -28.81 -7.52
C ILE A 53 -10.17 -29.03 -8.42
N LYS A 54 -9.23 -29.88 -7.96
CA LYS A 54 -8.18 -30.47 -8.81
C LYS A 54 -8.74 -31.20 -10.04
N GLU A 55 -10.06 -31.37 -10.13
CA GLU A 55 -10.78 -32.09 -11.17
C GLU A 55 -11.48 -31.20 -12.20
N THR A 56 -11.30 -29.87 -12.18
CA THR A 56 -11.72 -29.02 -13.32
C THR A 56 -10.58 -28.70 -14.30
N PHE A 57 -9.42 -29.33 -14.12
CA PHE A 57 -8.19 -29.06 -14.90
C PHE A 57 -8.14 -29.72 -16.28
N TYR A 58 -9.20 -30.40 -16.69
CA TYR A 58 -9.30 -30.95 -18.04
C TYR A 58 -10.65 -30.58 -18.61
N THR A 59 -10.69 -29.53 -19.42
CA THR A 59 -11.62 -29.38 -20.54
C THR A 59 -11.28 -28.08 -21.25
N GLU A 60 -10.36 -28.16 -22.21
CA GLU A 60 -10.52 -27.62 -23.57
C GLU A 60 -9.21 -27.87 -24.32
N GLU A 61 -9.32 -28.34 -25.55
CA GLU A 61 -8.19 -28.49 -26.47
C GLU A 61 -7.37 -27.19 -26.52
N ASP A 62 -6.04 -27.33 -26.60
CA ASP A 62 -5.07 -26.24 -26.74
C ASP A 62 -5.49 -25.28 -27.88
N LYS A 63 -6.16 -24.18 -27.51
CA LYS A 63 -6.56 -23.11 -28.44
C LYS A 63 -5.40 -22.14 -28.72
N GLY A 64 -4.15 -22.60 -28.58
CA GLY A 64 -2.98 -21.88 -29.05
C GLY A 64 -2.73 -20.57 -28.31
N GLY A 65 -2.27 -20.66 -27.06
CA GLY A 65 -1.29 -19.76 -26.44
C GLY A 65 -1.35 -18.24 -26.66
N GLU A 66 -2.50 -17.62 -26.96
CA GLU A 66 -2.65 -16.16 -27.04
C GLU A 66 -3.35 -15.63 -25.79
N PHE A 67 -2.69 -14.72 -25.07
CA PHE A 67 -3.23 -14.11 -23.85
C PHE A 67 -3.41 -12.61 -24.03
N GLU A 68 -4.55 -12.07 -23.61
CA GLU A 68 -4.77 -10.62 -23.55
C GLU A 68 -4.66 -10.14 -22.10
N VAL A 69 -3.69 -9.28 -21.81
CA VAL A 69 -3.40 -8.79 -20.46
C VAL A 69 -3.65 -7.29 -20.37
N CYS A 70 -4.31 -6.84 -19.31
CA CYS A 70 -4.39 -5.44 -18.96
C CYS A 70 -3.39 -5.12 -17.84
N ILE A 71 -2.63 -4.05 -18.00
CA ILE A 71 -1.73 -3.49 -17.00
C ILE A 71 -2.31 -2.14 -16.59
N ILE A 72 -2.68 -1.98 -15.32
CA ILE A 72 -3.24 -0.73 -14.80
C ILE A 72 -2.10 0.09 -14.22
N GLY A 73 -1.81 1.24 -14.82
CA GLY A 73 -0.74 2.16 -14.46
C GLY A 73 0.53 1.97 -15.30
N ALA A 74 1.07 3.08 -15.82
CA ALA A 74 2.37 3.19 -16.49
C ALA A 74 3.45 3.75 -15.54
N GLY A 75 3.38 3.34 -14.27
CA GLY A 75 4.50 3.43 -13.34
C GLY A 75 5.55 2.34 -13.62
N VAL A 76 6.64 2.32 -12.85
CA VAL A 76 7.75 1.37 -13.08
C VAL A 76 7.29 -0.08 -13.11
N ALA A 77 6.46 -0.52 -12.15
CA ALA A 77 5.99 -1.90 -12.11
C ALA A 77 5.24 -2.29 -13.40
N GLY A 78 4.30 -1.46 -13.85
CA GLY A 78 3.53 -1.71 -15.08
C GLY A 78 4.38 -1.68 -16.35
N LEU A 79 5.29 -0.70 -16.48
CA LEU A 79 6.23 -0.64 -17.60
C LEU A 79 7.16 -1.85 -17.62
N PHE A 80 7.62 -2.29 -16.45
CA PHE A 80 8.51 -3.43 -16.34
C PHE A 80 7.79 -4.74 -16.66
N THR A 81 6.53 -4.92 -16.23
CA THR A 81 5.69 -6.06 -16.63
C THR A 81 5.57 -6.18 -18.15
N ALA A 82 5.36 -5.07 -18.86
CA ALA A 82 5.31 -5.07 -20.33
C ALA A 82 6.65 -5.49 -20.95
N MET A 83 7.78 -4.99 -20.43
CA MET A 83 9.11 -5.42 -20.88
C MET A 83 9.37 -6.91 -20.63
N ILE A 84 8.93 -7.45 -19.49
CA ILE A 84 9.02 -8.89 -19.20
C ILE A 84 8.22 -9.68 -20.25
N PHE A 85 7.00 -9.26 -20.59
CA PHE A 85 6.22 -9.96 -21.62
C PHE A 85 6.85 -9.87 -23.01
N ASP A 86 7.45 -8.74 -23.39
CA ASP A 86 8.21 -8.62 -24.64
C ASP A 86 9.40 -9.61 -24.66
N TYR A 87 10.14 -9.71 -23.55
CA TYR A 87 11.23 -10.68 -23.39
C TYR A 87 10.72 -12.13 -23.51
N LEU A 88 9.67 -12.48 -22.78
CA LEU A 88 9.13 -13.84 -22.76
C LEU A 88 8.54 -14.23 -24.12
N ASN A 89 7.86 -13.33 -24.82
CA ASN A 89 7.38 -13.57 -26.19
C ASN A 89 8.53 -13.83 -27.17
N LYS A 90 9.67 -13.15 -27.00
CA LYS A 90 10.86 -13.40 -27.81
C LYS A 90 11.50 -14.75 -27.49
N ARG A 91 11.61 -15.10 -26.20
CA ARG A 91 12.26 -16.33 -25.73
C ARG A 91 11.39 -17.57 -25.94
N PHE A 92 10.08 -17.44 -25.81
CA PHE A 92 9.08 -18.49 -25.96
C PHE A 92 8.03 -18.07 -27.01
N PRO A 93 8.33 -18.19 -28.33
CA PRO A 93 7.49 -17.65 -29.40
C PRO A 93 6.04 -18.15 -29.44
N LYS A 94 5.76 -19.28 -28.77
CA LYS A 94 4.42 -19.87 -28.64
C LYS A 94 3.58 -19.28 -27.50
N LEU A 95 4.16 -18.46 -26.59
CA LEU A 95 3.47 -17.89 -25.42
C LEU A 95 2.54 -16.70 -25.75
N LYS A 96 2.86 -15.95 -26.82
CA LYS A 96 2.10 -14.81 -27.39
C LYS A 96 1.19 -14.04 -26.40
N VAL A 97 1.80 -13.32 -25.45
CA VAL A 97 1.09 -12.36 -24.60
C VAL A 97 0.93 -11.02 -25.32
N LYS A 98 -0.30 -10.60 -25.55
CA LYS A 98 -0.66 -9.23 -25.95
C LYS A 98 -1.03 -8.46 -24.68
N TYR A 99 -0.55 -7.23 -24.56
CA TYR A 99 -0.86 -6.39 -23.39
C TYR A 99 -1.28 -4.98 -23.79
N GLN A 100 -2.03 -4.35 -22.89
CA GLN A 100 -2.39 -2.94 -22.94
C GLN A 100 -2.10 -2.31 -21.58
N ILE A 101 -1.53 -1.11 -21.56
CA ILE A 101 -1.28 -0.34 -20.33
C ILE A 101 -2.28 0.82 -20.27
N LEU A 102 -3.07 0.88 -19.20
CA LEU A 102 -4.04 1.95 -18.96
C LEU A 102 -3.48 2.89 -17.89
N GLU A 103 -3.04 4.08 -18.30
CA GLU A 103 -2.48 5.10 -17.41
C GLU A 103 -3.48 6.22 -17.18
N ALA A 104 -3.75 6.55 -15.92
CA ALA A 104 -4.73 7.55 -15.56
C ALA A 104 -4.25 8.99 -15.82
N ASN A 105 -2.95 9.25 -15.68
CA ASN A 105 -2.35 10.54 -15.99
C ASN A 105 -2.14 10.76 -17.49
N GLU A 106 -1.86 12.01 -17.85
CA GLU A 106 -1.41 12.40 -19.18
C GLU A 106 0.02 11.92 -19.47
N GLU A 107 0.41 11.90 -20.75
CA GLU A 107 1.73 11.41 -21.19
C GLU A 107 2.92 12.14 -20.54
N SER A 108 2.78 13.44 -20.23
CA SER A 108 3.81 14.22 -19.54
C SER A 108 4.14 13.67 -18.14
N ARG A 109 3.22 12.92 -17.53
CA ARG A 109 3.36 12.31 -16.19
C ARG A 109 3.64 10.80 -16.22
N LEU A 110 4.07 10.25 -17.37
CA LEU A 110 4.59 8.89 -17.47
C LEU A 110 5.61 8.59 -16.37
N GLY A 111 5.51 7.40 -15.74
CA GLY A 111 6.43 6.93 -14.71
C GLY A 111 5.86 6.93 -13.30
N GLY A 112 4.69 7.53 -13.08
CA GLY A 112 4.03 7.56 -11.77
C GLY A 112 4.89 8.28 -10.73
N ARG A 113 5.44 7.51 -9.78
CA ARG A 113 6.35 8.02 -8.72
C ARG A 113 7.80 8.22 -9.19
N LEU A 114 8.14 7.89 -10.43
CA LEU A 114 9.27 8.50 -11.13
C LEU A 114 8.78 9.82 -11.74
N TYR A 115 8.89 10.89 -10.97
CA TYR A 115 8.43 12.20 -11.39
C TYR A 115 9.52 13.24 -11.21
N THR A 116 9.93 13.82 -12.34
CA THR A 116 10.81 14.97 -12.41
C THR A 116 9.99 16.20 -12.79
N TYR A 117 10.05 17.24 -11.98
CA TYR A 117 9.48 18.54 -12.34
C TYR A 117 10.56 19.41 -12.97
N HIS A 118 10.31 19.90 -14.18
CA HIS A 118 11.18 20.84 -14.88
C HIS A 118 10.56 22.24 -14.78
N PHE A 119 11.32 23.21 -14.26
CA PHE A 119 10.92 24.61 -14.27
C PHE A 119 10.93 25.15 -15.70
N LYS A 120 9.92 25.93 -16.04
CA LYS A 120 9.74 26.51 -17.38
C LYS A 120 9.43 27.99 -17.28
N ASP A 121 9.82 28.77 -18.29
CA ASP A 121 9.32 30.13 -18.46
C ASP A 121 7.87 30.18 -18.95
N LYS A 122 7.37 31.39 -19.15
CA LYS A 122 6.02 31.66 -19.68
C LYS A 122 5.85 31.12 -21.10
N GLU A 123 6.94 30.95 -21.83
CA GLU A 123 7.00 30.39 -23.18
C GLU A 123 7.21 28.86 -23.18
N GLY A 124 7.33 28.23 -22.00
CA GLY A 124 7.45 26.78 -21.83
C GLY A 124 8.87 26.22 -21.95
N LYS A 125 9.90 27.07 -22.00
CA LYS A 125 11.32 26.69 -22.19
C LYS A 125 12.05 26.55 -20.85
N THR A 126 12.96 25.58 -20.78
CA THR A 126 13.92 25.42 -19.67
C THR A 126 15.15 26.31 -19.91
N PHE A 127 15.71 26.96 -18.89
CA PHE A 127 16.84 27.88 -19.09
C PHE A 127 18.19 27.18 -18.98
N GLY A 128 18.26 26.07 -18.23
CA GLY A 128 19.45 25.25 -18.06
C GLY A 128 19.15 23.75 -18.06
N GLN A 129 20.19 22.94 -18.23
CA GLN A 129 20.08 21.47 -18.16
C GLN A 129 19.59 20.98 -16.79
N HIS A 130 19.93 21.70 -15.72
CA HIS A 130 19.61 21.35 -14.33
C HIS A 130 18.46 22.18 -13.72
N ASP A 131 17.59 22.79 -14.54
CA ASP A 131 16.36 23.46 -14.09
C ASP A 131 15.25 22.45 -13.71
N TYR A 132 15.57 21.49 -12.85
CA TYR A 132 14.63 20.46 -12.43
C TYR A 132 14.90 19.97 -11.00
N PHE A 133 13.94 19.27 -10.43
CA PHE A 133 14.17 18.38 -9.29
C PHE A 133 13.26 17.15 -9.37
N ASP A 134 13.66 16.07 -8.70
CA ASP A 134 12.86 14.86 -8.59
C ASP A 134 11.87 14.95 -7.44
N VAL A 135 10.59 15.04 -7.80
CA VAL A 135 9.43 15.03 -6.89
C VAL A 135 9.29 13.66 -6.20
N GLY A 136 9.63 12.59 -6.93
CA GLY A 136 9.56 11.21 -6.46
C GLY A 136 10.93 10.59 -6.16
N ALA A 137 11.22 9.42 -6.72
CA ALA A 137 12.53 8.78 -6.58
C ALA A 137 13.63 9.69 -7.16
N MET A 138 14.79 9.78 -6.49
CA MET A 138 15.85 10.72 -6.86
C MET A 138 17.28 10.16 -6.70
N ARG A 139 17.42 9.01 -6.04
CA ARG A 139 18.71 8.44 -5.67
C ARG A 139 18.64 6.91 -5.67
N PHE A 140 19.73 6.27 -6.07
CA PHE A 140 19.80 4.84 -6.34
C PHE A 140 21.14 4.29 -5.81
N PRO A 141 21.16 3.57 -4.67
CA PRO A 141 22.38 2.96 -4.15
C PRO A 141 22.74 1.71 -4.95
N GLU A 142 23.99 1.59 -5.37
CA GLU A 142 24.51 0.39 -6.02
C GLU A 142 24.93 -0.63 -4.97
N SER A 143 24.00 -1.53 -4.67
CA SER A 143 24.14 -2.60 -3.67
C SER A 143 23.66 -3.94 -4.22
N PRO A 144 24.01 -5.07 -3.57
CA PRO A 144 23.43 -6.38 -3.92
C PRO A 144 21.90 -6.38 -3.90
N LEU A 145 21.29 -5.64 -2.97
CA LEU A 145 19.84 -5.48 -2.85
C LEU A 145 19.21 -4.75 -4.04
N MET A 146 19.90 -3.73 -4.56
CA MET A 146 19.44 -2.96 -5.70
C MET A 146 19.89 -3.56 -7.04
N LYS A 147 20.49 -4.75 -7.05
CA LYS A 147 21.12 -5.32 -8.26
C LYS A 147 20.15 -5.38 -9.46
N ARG A 148 18.89 -5.79 -9.27
CA ARG A 148 17.90 -5.85 -10.36
C ARG A 148 17.65 -4.48 -10.99
N LEU A 149 17.68 -3.40 -10.20
CA LEU A 149 17.57 -2.04 -10.71
C LEU A 149 18.74 -1.68 -11.62
N PHE A 150 19.98 -2.03 -11.25
CA PHE A 150 21.15 -1.77 -12.08
C PHE A 150 21.24 -2.68 -13.31
N ASP A 151 20.75 -3.92 -13.21
CA ASP A 151 20.53 -4.79 -14.37
C ASP A 151 19.49 -4.17 -15.33
N LEU A 152 18.42 -3.57 -14.81
CA LEU A 152 17.45 -2.80 -15.61
C LEU A 152 18.11 -1.60 -16.27
N PHE A 153 18.91 -0.82 -15.53
CA PHE A 153 19.63 0.32 -16.09
C PHE A 153 20.49 -0.07 -17.28
N LYS A 154 21.20 -1.20 -17.20
CA LYS A 154 21.95 -1.77 -18.33
C LYS A 154 21.03 -2.11 -19.50
N GLU A 155 19.90 -2.76 -19.25
CA GLU A 155 18.93 -3.15 -20.29
C GLU A 155 18.35 -1.94 -21.05
N ILE A 156 18.05 -0.85 -20.35
CA ILE A 156 17.43 0.35 -20.93
C ILE A 156 18.43 1.45 -21.32
N GLY A 157 19.74 1.22 -21.14
CA GLY A 157 20.79 2.18 -21.47
C GLY A 157 20.80 3.42 -20.57
N VAL A 158 20.54 3.26 -19.27
CA VAL A 158 20.86 4.24 -18.22
C VAL A 158 22.28 3.93 -17.75
N GLU A 159 23.26 4.50 -18.44
CA GLU A 159 24.68 4.21 -18.24
C GLU A 159 25.34 5.25 -17.32
N LYS A 160 26.40 4.85 -16.62
CA LYS A 160 27.25 5.79 -15.87
C LYS A 160 27.88 6.82 -16.83
N ALA A 161 27.84 8.09 -16.45
CA ALA A 161 28.48 9.14 -17.23
C ALA A 161 30.00 8.90 -17.32
N PRO A 162 30.64 9.13 -18.49
CA PRO A 162 32.08 9.02 -18.62
C PRO A 162 32.81 9.99 -17.69
N LYS A 163 33.94 9.55 -17.15
CA LYS A 163 34.78 10.39 -16.29
C LYS A 163 35.31 11.57 -17.11
N TYR A 164 35.18 12.79 -16.57
CA TYR A 164 35.65 14.05 -17.17
C TYR A 164 34.86 14.59 -18.38
N GLU A 165 33.71 13.99 -18.71
CA GLU A 165 32.80 14.53 -19.72
C GLU A 165 31.55 15.11 -19.07
N ARG A 166 30.89 16.05 -19.77
CA ARG A 166 29.60 16.55 -19.34
C ARG A 166 28.55 15.44 -19.44
N PRO A 167 27.87 15.07 -18.34
CA PRO A 167 26.84 14.04 -18.37
C PRO A 167 25.70 14.40 -19.33
N ARG A 168 25.21 13.40 -20.07
CA ARG A 168 24.04 13.51 -20.93
C ARG A 168 22.78 13.13 -20.16
N VAL A 169 21.65 13.75 -20.51
CA VAL A 169 20.33 13.40 -19.98
C VAL A 169 20.08 11.89 -20.10
N GLY A 170 19.67 11.28 -18.99
CA GLY A 170 19.43 9.85 -18.83
C GLY A 170 20.65 9.02 -18.44
N GLN A 171 21.82 9.63 -18.18
CA GLN A 171 22.98 8.96 -17.60
C GLN A 171 22.98 9.02 -16.07
N LEU A 172 23.69 8.09 -15.43
CA LEU A 172 23.92 8.11 -13.99
C LEU A 172 25.08 9.03 -13.65
N VAL A 173 24.88 9.91 -12.68
CA VAL A 173 25.90 10.75 -12.07
C VAL A 173 25.99 10.46 -10.57
N PRO A 174 27.17 10.62 -9.94
CA PRO A 174 27.31 10.39 -8.51
C PRO A 174 26.31 11.22 -7.70
N TYR A 175 25.68 10.59 -6.72
CA TYR A 175 24.83 11.25 -5.74
C TYR A 175 25.56 11.30 -4.40
N TYR A 176 25.84 12.51 -3.92
CA TYR A 176 26.54 12.71 -2.66
C TYR A 176 25.52 12.81 -1.53
N LEU A 177 25.38 11.71 -0.77
CA LEU A 177 24.44 11.63 0.35
C LEU A 177 24.83 12.53 1.52
N ASN A 178 26.14 12.72 1.72
CA ASN A 178 26.72 13.52 2.79
C ASN A 178 27.78 14.47 2.23
N ASP A 179 27.86 15.65 2.83
CA ASP A 179 28.96 16.60 2.61
C ASP A 179 29.64 16.97 3.94
N LYS A 180 30.95 17.23 3.90
CA LYS A 180 31.73 17.59 5.11
C LYS A 180 31.36 18.95 5.69
N LYS A 181 30.53 19.74 5.02
CA LYS A 181 30.10 21.09 5.42
C LYS A 181 28.59 21.20 5.55
N GLN A 182 27.88 20.07 5.57
CA GLN A 182 26.43 20.06 5.69
C GLN A 182 25.99 20.63 7.07
N PRO A 183 24.99 21.52 7.10
CA PRO A 183 24.47 22.07 8.35
C PRO A 183 23.47 21.12 9.01
N ALA A 184 23.47 21.07 10.33
CA ALA A 184 22.42 20.50 11.15
C ALA A 184 21.94 21.56 12.13
N PHE A 185 20.64 21.80 12.21
CA PHE A 185 20.06 22.81 13.09
C PHE A 185 18.98 22.18 13.98
N TYR A 186 19.28 22.01 15.26
CA TYR A 186 18.35 21.44 16.23
C TYR A 186 18.43 22.22 17.53
N ASN A 187 17.29 22.36 18.21
CA ASN A 187 17.19 23.03 19.50
C ASN A 187 17.83 24.43 19.49
N GLY A 188 17.61 25.19 18.41
CA GLY A 188 18.17 26.53 18.24
C GLY A 188 19.70 26.57 18.03
N ARG A 189 20.36 25.43 17.83
CA ARG A 189 21.82 25.33 17.66
C ARG A 189 22.17 24.76 16.31
N ARG A 190 23.19 25.36 15.69
CA ARG A 190 23.77 24.92 14.42
C ARG A 190 25.06 24.14 14.66
N VAL A 191 25.16 22.97 14.04
CA VAL A 191 26.35 22.11 13.97
C VAL A 191 26.68 21.88 12.50
N VAL A 192 27.96 21.84 12.15
CA VAL A 192 28.38 21.70 10.75
C VAL A 192 29.32 20.52 10.58
N GLY A 193 29.10 19.73 9.52
CA GLY A 193 30.06 18.72 9.06
C GLY A 193 30.15 17.46 9.89
N LYS A 194 29.24 17.27 10.86
CA LYS A 194 29.14 16.07 11.68
C LYS A 194 28.14 15.10 11.06
N ALA A 195 28.62 13.96 10.58
CA ALA A 195 27.80 12.96 9.91
C ALA A 195 26.80 12.25 10.87
N ASP A 196 27.20 12.09 12.14
CA ASP A 196 26.40 11.46 13.19
C ASP A 196 26.44 12.34 14.46
N PRO A 197 25.62 13.40 14.52
CA PRO A 197 25.63 14.30 15.66
C PRO A 197 24.99 13.66 16.90
N THR A 198 25.32 14.21 18.07
CA THR A 198 24.92 13.72 19.39
C THR A 198 24.01 14.74 20.08
N ALA A 199 23.36 14.32 21.17
CA ALA A 199 22.54 15.22 21.98
C ALA A 199 23.34 16.42 22.53
N ASN A 200 24.58 16.16 22.94
CA ASN A 200 25.47 17.19 23.49
C ASN A 200 25.78 18.31 22.48
N ASP A 201 25.85 18.01 21.18
CA ASP A 201 26.13 19.04 20.17
C ASP A 201 25.02 20.10 20.11
N PHE A 202 23.78 19.69 20.41
CA PHE A 202 22.58 20.54 20.39
C PHE A 202 22.09 20.93 21.79
N LEU A 203 22.87 20.63 22.84
CA LEU A 203 22.49 20.86 24.25
C LEU A 203 21.13 20.25 24.63
N ILE A 204 20.81 19.07 24.09
CA ILE A 204 19.59 18.34 24.45
C ILE A 204 19.83 17.68 25.83
N THR A 205 19.07 18.11 26.84
CA THR A 205 19.16 17.63 28.22
C THR A 205 18.07 16.62 28.56
N GLY A 206 18.20 15.92 29.69
CA GLY A 206 17.18 14.96 30.16
C GLY A 206 17.31 13.56 29.55
N LEU A 207 18.50 13.25 29.03
CA LEU A 207 18.90 11.95 28.50
C LEU A 207 19.94 11.28 29.43
N PRO A 208 20.01 9.94 29.46
CA PRO A 208 21.06 9.22 30.20
C PRO A 208 22.48 9.64 29.76
N PRO A 209 23.44 9.86 30.68
CA PRO A 209 24.79 10.31 30.33
C PRO A 209 25.52 9.45 29.30
N GLU A 210 25.28 8.13 29.35
CA GLU A 210 25.83 7.15 28.40
C GLU A 210 25.27 7.30 26.98
N ILE A 211 24.09 7.93 26.80
CA ILE A 211 23.46 8.17 25.50
C ILE A 211 23.86 9.52 24.93
N SER A 212 23.91 10.57 25.75
CA SER A 212 24.04 11.96 25.28
C SER A 212 25.30 12.25 24.45
N GLY A 213 26.36 11.47 24.68
CA GLY A 213 27.64 11.56 23.96
C GLY A 213 27.75 10.68 22.71
N GLN A 214 26.74 9.86 22.40
CA GLN A 214 26.76 8.94 21.26
C GLN A 214 25.92 9.47 20.09
N GLY A 215 26.32 9.10 18.87
CA GLY A 215 25.63 9.49 17.66
C GLY A 215 24.30 8.75 17.50
N ALA A 216 23.25 9.48 17.09
CA ALA A 216 21.90 8.94 16.98
C ALA A 216 21.79 7.80 15.94
N VAL A 217 22.52 7.89 14.83
CA VAL A 217 22.54 6.84 13.79
C VAL A 217 23.26 5.60 14.32
N SER A 218 24.42 5.80 14.95
CA SER A 218 25.20 4.69 15.53
C SER A 218 24.44 3.94 16.61
N LEU A 219 23.70 4.64 17.48
CA LEU A 219 22.87 4.03 18.53
C LEU A 219 21.80 3.11 17.92
N ILE A 220 21.01 3.60 16.96
CA ILE A 220 19.97 2.80 16.31
C ILE A 220 20.57 1.61 15.56
N ASN A 221 21.61 1.84 14.76
CA ASN A 221 22.28 0.78 14.02
C ASN A 221 22.84 -0.31 14.93
N SER A 222 23.29 0.04 16.14
CA SER A 222 23.73 -0.95 17.13
C SER A 222 22.60 -1.87 17.58
N LYS A 223 21.36 -1.37 17.68
CA LYS A 223 20.18 -2.13 18.15
C LYS A 223 19.65 -3.09 17.09
N ILE A 224 19.76 -2.74 15.81
CA ILE A 224 19.32 -3.61 14.71
C ILE A 224 20.44 -4.42 14.06
N LYS A 225 21.68 -4.30 14.57
CA LYS A 225 22.87 -4.90 13.98
C LYS A 225 22.72 -6.41 13.74
N GLU A 226 22.11 -7.12 14.67
CA GLU A 226 21.92 -8.57 14.55
C GLU A 226 21.09 -8.95 13.32
N PHE A 227 19.97 -8.26 13.06
CA PHE A 227 19.17 -8.47 11.85
C PHE A 227 19.98 -8.26 10.58
N THR A 228 20.69 -7.12 10.50
CA THR A 228 21.50 -6.80 9.31
C THR A 228 22.65 -7.78 9.11
N LYS A 229 23.20 -8.34 10.20
CA LYS A 229 24.21 -9.39 10.14
C LYS A 229 23.62 -10.70 9.59
N VAL A 230 22.48 -11.16 10.11
CA VAL A 230 21.82 -12.39 9.63
C VAL A 230 21.52 -12.29 8.14
N TYR A 231 21.02 -11.14 7.68
CA TYR A 231 20.79 -10.88 6.27
C TYR A 231 22.08 -10.98 5.44
N ARG A 232 23.13 -10.25 5.84
CA ARG A 232 24.43 -10.22 5.12
C ARG A 232 25.16 -11.55 5.10
N ASP A 233 24.96 -12.39 6.11
CA ASP A 233 25.51 -13.76 6.16
C ASP A 233 24.77 -14.73 5.19
N GLY A 234 23.77 -14.26 4.43
CA GLY A 234 23.02 -15.06 3.46
C GLY A 234 21.98 -16.00 4.08
N ARG A 235 21.63 -15.80 5.36
CA ARG A 235 20.70 -16.65 6.12
C ARG A 235 19.25 -16.15 6.01
N ALA A 236 18.72 -16.18 4.79
CA ALA A 236 17.42 -15.56 4.46
C ALA A 236 16.24 -16.09 5.29
N GLU A 237 16.09 -17.40 5.45
CA GLU A 237 14.98 -17.98 6.24
C GLU A 237 15.04 -17.55 7.71
N GLU A 238 16.24 -17.55 8.29
CA GLU A 238 16.44 -17.10 9.66
C GLU A 238 16.17 -15.59 9.80
N PHE A 239 16.64 -14.78 8.85
CA PHE A 239 16.38 -13.35 8.82
C PHE A 239 14.88 -13.07 8.84
N TRP A 240 14.11 -13.69 7.95
CA TRP A 240 12.67 -13.48 7.87
C TRP A 240 11.94 -13.97 9.11
N ASN A 241 12.30 -15.13 9.65
CA ASN A 241 11.71 -15.62 10.90
C ASN A 241 11.99 -14.64 12.05
N LYS A 242 13.24 -14.18 12.18
CA LYS A 242 13.64 -13.21 13.20
C LYS A 242 12.89 -11.89 13.04
N LEU A 243 12.84 -11.33 11.82
CA LEU A 243 12.16 -10.08 11.51
C LEU A 243 10.68 -10.14 11.89
N LEU A 244 9.97 -11.20 11.49
CA LEU A 244 8.53 -11.33 11.71
C LEU A 244 8.15 -11.64 13.16
N THR A 245 9.03 -12.30 13.92
CA THR A 245 8.76 -12.69 15.32
C THR A 245 9.23 -11.66 16.33
N GLU A 246 10.41 -11.05 16.11
CA GLU A 246 11.04 -10.17 17.09
C GLU A 246 10.82 -8.67 16.82
N ALA A 247 10.58 -8.27 15.57
CA ALA A 247 10.48 -6.85 15.19
C ALA A 247 9.08 -6.46 14.68
N ASP A 248 8.53 -7.20 13.72
CA ASP A 248 7.26 -6.82 13.07
C ASP A 248 6.08 -6.55 14.02
N PRO A 249 5.86 -7.31 15.12
CA PRO A 249 4.74 -7.04 16.04
C PRO A 249 4.79 -5.67 16.72
N TYR A 250 5.93 -5.00 16.70
CA TYR A 250 6.18 -3.77 17.43
C TYR A 250 6.39 -2.58 16.49
N SER A 251 5.97 -1.40 16.94
CA SER A 251 6.53 -0.16 16.39
C SER A 251 8.00 -0.02 16.76
N VAL A 252 8.77 0.78 16.03
CA VAL A 252 10.16 1.09 16.42
C VAL A 252 10.23 1.59 17.86
N ARG A 253 9.29 2.46 18.24
CA ARG A 253 9.16 2.99 19.60
C ARG A 253 8.97 1.88 20.63
N GLN A 254 8.01 0.98 20.42
CA GLN A 254 7.80 -0.18 21.31
C GLN A 254 9.01 -1.12 21.34
N TYR A 255 9.64 -1.36 20.21
CA TYR A 255 10.85 -2.18 20.10
C TYR A 255 11.99 -1.58 20.95
N LEU A 256 12.25 -0.28 20.85
CA LEU A 256 13.26 0.41 21.66
C LEU A 256 12.89 0.47 23.15
N THR A 257 11.60 0.65 23.49
CA THR A 257 11.13 0.57 24.89
C THR A 257 11.41 -0.82 25.48
N ASN A 258 11.20 -1.90 24.72
CA ASN A 258 11.54 -3.25 25.16
C ASN A 258 13.05 -3.47 25.35
N LEU A 259 13.88 -2.61 24.75
CA LEU A 259 15.33 -2.55 24.97
C LEU A 259 15.74 -1.55 26.07
N ASN A 260 14.79 -1.14 26.91
CA ASN A 260 14.95 -0.22 28.04
C ASN A 260 15.35 1.22 27.65
N TYR A 261 15.03 1.68 26.44
CA TYR A 261 15.14 3.10 26.12
C TYR A 261 13.92 3.84 26.64
N ASP A 262 14.17 4.93 27.39
CA ASP A 262 13.10 5.79 27.90
C ASP A 262 12.48 6.65 26.78
N TYR A 263 11.37 7.31 27.11
CA TYR A 263 10.63 8.14 26.16
C TYR A 263 11.51 9.23 25.54
N ASN A 264 12.24 9.98 26.36
CA ASN A 264 13.07 11.10 25.89
C ASN A 264 14.20 10.63 24.97
N THR A 265 14.81 9.48 25.27
CA THR A 265 15.83 8.86 24.43
C THR A 265 15.25 8.49 23.07
N ILE A 266 14.06 7.91 23.02
CA ILE A 266 13.42 7.53 21.75
C ILE A 266 13.04 8.79 20.95
N GLU A 267 12.49 9.82 21.58
CA GLU A 267 12.19 11.11 20.92
C GLU A 267 13.45 11.76 20.33
N PHE A 268 14.55 11.78 21.08
CA PHE A 268 15.84 12.27 20.61
C PHE A 268 16.33 11.49 19.38
N LEU A 269 16.29 10.15 19.43
CA LEU A 269 16.73 9.30 18.33
C LEU A 269 15.86 9.47 17.09
N GLU A 270 14.54 9.57 17.26
CA GLU A 270 13.62 9.83 16.15
C GLU A 270 13.91 11.18 15.51
N THR A 271 14.02 12.24 16.32
CA THR A 271 14.19 13.62 15.85
C THR A 271 15.43 13.80 14.97
N LEU A 272 16.56 13.21 15.36
CA LEU A 272 17.83 13.36 14.62
C LEU A 272 17.94 12.45 13.40
N ASN A 273 17.23 11.31 13.40
CA ASN A 273 17.31 10.32 12.32
C ASN A 273 16.23 10.51 11.25
N TYR A 274 14.99 10.83 11.63
CA TYR A 274 13.81 10.76 10.76
C TYR A 274 12.76 11.87 11.03
N GLY A 275 11.65 11.81 10.30
CA GLY A 275 10.49 12.68 10.52
C GLY A 275 9.72 12.32 11.79
N ASN A 276 8.88 13.22 12.28
CA ASN A 276 8.09 12.98 13.49
C ASN A 276 7.08 11.85 13.28
N ARG A 277 6.92 10.96 14.27
CA ARG A 277 6.08 9.75 14.25
C ARG A 277 6.51 8.66 13.26
N TRP A 278 7.72 8.76 12.71
CA TRP A 278 8.33 7.67 11.94
C TRP A 278 8.46 6.41 12.80
N TYR A 279 8.81 6.56 14.08
CA TYR A 279 9.01 5.45 15.01
C TYR A 279 7.72 4.83 15.55
N ASP A 280 6.56 5.40 15.22
CA ASP A 280 5.27 4.79 15.52
C ASP A 280 4.89 3.70 14.49
N GLN A 281 5.66 3.57 13.41
CA GLN A 281 5.50 2.55 12.38
C GLN A 281 6.33 1.30 12.71
N ALA A 282 6.16 0.22 11.94
CA ALA A 282 6.72 -1.09 12.27
C ALA A 282 8.25 -1.08 12.40
N ALA A 283 8.78 -1.77 13.40
CA ALA A 283 10.23 -1.95 13.54
C ALA A 283 10.82 -2.78 12.38
N SER A 284 10.02 -3.65 11.76
CA SER A 284 10.39 -4.39 10.55
C SER A 284 10.73 -3.44 9.39
N GLU A 285 9.97 -2.37 9.19
CA GLU A 285 10.22 -1.36 8.16
C GLU A 285 11.55 -0.63 8.39
N MET A 286 11.85 -0.22 9.63
CA MET A 286 13.15 0.41 9.95
C MET A 286 14.34 -0.52 9.67
N ILE A 287 14.20 -1.82 9.96
CA ILE A 287 15.24 -2.81 9.71
C ILE A 287 15.45 -3.02 8.20
N LEU A 288 14.36 -3.13 7.43
CA LEU A 288 14.43 -3.27 5.97
C LEU A 288 15.02 -2.00 5.33
N GLU A 289 14.58 -0.82 5.76
CA GLU A 289 15.14 0.47 5.30
C GLU A 289 16.64 0.57 5.60
N ALA A 290 17.09 0.14 6.78
CA ALA A 290 18.52 0.13 7.13
C ALA A 290 19.36 -0.81 6.23
N LEU A 291 18.77 -1.84 5.63
CA LEU A 291 19.44 -2.67 4.64
C LEU A 291 19.58 -1.95 3.29
N ASP A 292 18.58 -1.16 2.89
CA ASP A 292 18.60 -0.40 1.64
C ASP A 292 19.64 0.74 1.67
N PHE A 293 19.84 1.37 2.84
CA PHE A 293 20.89 2.36 3.09
C PHE A 293 22.25 1.70 3.40
N GLU A 294 22.70 0.78 2.55
CA GLU A 294 23.96 0.08 2.73
C GLU A 294 25.15 1.06 2.89
N PRO A 295 25.91 1.04 4.01
CA PRO A 295 26.90 2.08 4.31
C PRO A 295 28.02 2.26 3.28
N ASN A 296 28.33 1.21 2.53
CA ASN A 296 29.43 1.19 1.56
C ASN A 296 28.95 1.28 0.10
N ALA A 297 27.65 1.48 -0.14
CA ALA A 297 27.13 1.60 -1.49
C ALA A 297 27.55 2.92 -2.14
N GLU A 298 27.91 2.86 -3.41
CA GLU A 298 28.01 4.06 -4.25
C GLU A 298 26.59 4.52 -4.60
N TRP A 299 26.32 5.81 -4.44
CA TRP A 299 25.00 6.38 -4.70
C TRP A 299 24.97 7.09 -6.04
N TRP A 300 23.88 6.93 -6.77
CA TRP A 300 23.69 7.49 -8.10
C TRP A 300 22.38 8.27 -8.19
N CYS A 301 22.33 9.28 -9.06
CA CYS A 301 21.10 9.91 -9.53
C CYS A 301 21.13 10.00 -11.05
N VAL A 302 19.98 10.29 -11.67
CA VAL A 302 19.86 10.33 -13.13
C VAL A 302 19.92 11.76 -13.61
N GLU A 303 20.86 12.05 -14.49
CA GLU A 303 21.00 13.33 -15.17
C GLU A 303 19.73 13.65 -15.97
N GLY A 304 19.17 14.85 -15.82
CA GLY A 304 17.86 15.23 -16.35
C GLY A 304 16.65 14.61 -15.61
N GLY A 305 16.88 13.96 -14.46
CA GLY A 305 15.87 13.48 -13.53
C GLY A 305 15.47 12.01 -13.68
N ALA A 306 14.99 11.42 -12.59
CA ALA A 306 14.63 10.00 -12.50
C ALA A 306 13.49 9.58 -13.43
N GLN A 307 12.66 10.50 -13.92
CA GLN A 307 11.61 10.18 -14.91
C GLN A 307 12.20 9.69 -16.25
N GLN A 308 13.48 9.97 -16.53
CA GLN A 308 14.18 9.40 -17.69
C GLN A 308 14.24 7.87 -17.67
N ILE A 309 14.22 7.23 -16.49
CA ILE A 309 14.14 5.77 -16.38
C ILE A 309 12.85 5.28 -17.03
N ALA A 310 11.69 5.85 -16.68
CA ALA A 310 10.40 5.48 -17.26
C ALA A 310 10.34 5.76 -18.78
N ARG A 311 10.93 6.87 -19.25
CA ARG A 311 11.01 7.20 -20.68
C ARG A 311 11.84 6.18 -21.45
N LYS A 312 12.99 5.76 -20.91
CA LYS A 312 13.84 4.73 -21.52
C LYS A 312 13.20 3.34 -21.48
N MET A 313 12.46 3.01 -20.41
CA MET A 313 11.63 1.80 -20.38
C MET A 313 10.57 1.81 -21.49
N GLN A 314 9.82 2.91 -21.63
CA GLN A 314 8.85 3.08 -22.71
C GLN A 314 9.51 2.86 -24.08
N GLN A 315 10.69 3.44 -24.35
CA GLN A 315 11.40 3.25 -25.62
C GLN A 315 11.77 1.79 -25.94
N LYS A 316 11.88 0.93 -24.91
CA LYS A 316 12.20 -0.50 -25.07
C LYS A 316 10.98 -1.38 -25.26
N ILE A 317 9.78 -0.88 -24.92
CA ILE A 317 8.52 -1.60 -25.12
C ILE A 317 8.23 -1.67 -26.63
N LYS A 318 8.05 -2.88 -27.15
CA LYS A 318 7.94 -3.16 -28.59
C LYS A 318 6.74 -2.46 -29.24
N HIS A 319 5.66 -2.28 -28.48
CA HIS A 319 4.43 -1.66 -28.94
C HIS A 319 4.10 -0.42 -28.11
N ASN A 320 4.72 0.72 -28.39
CA ASN A 320 4.44 1.98 -27.66
C ASN A 320 2.95 2.38 -27.67
N GLN A 321 2.20 2.01 -28.71
CA GLN A 321 0.75 2.19 -28.78
C GLN A 321 -0.04 1.38 -27.73
N ALA A 322 0.62 0.45 -27.02
CA ALA A 322 0.01 -0.28 -25.91
C ALA A 322 -0.28 0.62 -24.71
N ILE A 323 0.44 1.75 -24.54
CA ILE A 323 0.20 2.70 -23.45
C ILE A 323 -0.91 3.68 -23.84
N GLN A 324 -1.98 3.70 -23.06
CA GLN A 324 -3.09 4.63 -23.22
C GLN A 324 -3.19 5.55 -22.01
N PHE A 325 -2.85 6.81 -22.22
CA PHE A 325 -2.92 7.87 -21.22
C PHE A 325 -4.36 8.41 -21.06
N GLY A 326 -4.63 9.07 -19.94
CA GLY A 326 -5.97 9.57 -19.59
C GLY A 326 -7.02 8.48 -19.33
N LYS A 327 -6.60 7.21 -19.16
CA LYS A 327 -7.48 6.05 -18.94
C LYS A 327 -7.54 5.71 -17.46
N THR A 328 -8.50 6.32 -16.76
CA THR A 328 -8.75 5.99 -15.35
C THR A 328 -9.64 4.75 -15.22
N VAL A 329 -9.08 3.63 -14.76
CA VAL A 329 -9.86 2.44 -14.39
C VAL A 329 -10.70 2.73 -13.15
N THR A 330 -11.98 2.39 -13.19
CA THR A 330 -12.95 2.66 -12.11
C THR A 330 -13.60 1.41 -11.53
N ALA A 331 -13.59 0.28 -12.23
CA ALA A 331 -14.13 -0.97 -11.71
C ALA A 331 -13.42 -2.19 -12.30
N LEU A 332 -13.34 -3.24 -11.50
CA LEU A 332 -12.86 -4.56 -11.89
C LEU A 332 -13.88 -5.61 -11.43
N SER A 333 -14.20 -6.55 -12.30
CA SER A 333 -15.07 -7.68 -11.97
C SER A 333 -14.68 -8.94 -12.71
N TYR A 334 -14.94 -10.10 -12.12
CA TYR A 334 -14.82 -11.36 -12.82
C TYR A 334 -16.01 -11.53 -13.78
N ASP A 335 -15.72 -11.89 -15.03
CA ASP A 335 -16.71 -12.28 -16.04
C ASP A 335 -16.74 -13.80 -16.08
N ASP A 336 -17.76 -14.39 -15.42
CA ASP A 336 -17.91 -15.84 -15.27
C ASP A 336 -18.07 -16.55 -16.61
N GLU A 337 -18.83 -15.97 -17.53
CA GLU A 337 -19.09 -16.53 -18.86
C GLU A 337 -17.80 -16.64 -19.68
N LYS A 338 -17.00 -15.57 -19.69
CA LYS A 338 -15.74 -15.53 -20.45
C LYS A 338 -14.55 -16.10 -19.67
N LYS A 339 -14.73 -16.38 -18.37
CA LYS A 339 -13.66 -16.75 -17.43
C LYS A 339 -12.50 -15.72 -17.44
N LYS A 340 -12.82 -14.44 -17.61
CA LYS A 340 -11.87 -13.31 -17.77
C LYS A 340 -12.13 -12.22 -16.72
N ILE A 341 -11.24 -11.24 -16.60
CA ILE A 341 -11.48 -10.05 -15.79
C ILE A 341 -12.01 -8.92 -16.68
N ALA A 342 -13.18 -8.40 -16.36
CA ALA A 342 -13.73 -7.19 -16.96
C ALA A 342 -13.16 -5.94 -16.28
N VAL A 343 -12.69 -4.99 -17.09
CA VAL A 343 -12.08 -3.72 -16.69
C VAL A 343 -12.95 -2.59 -17.22
N THR A 344 -13.42 -1.74 -16.32
CA THR A 344 -14.21 -0.55 -16.67
C THR A 344 -13.34 0.70 -16.58
N VAL A 345 -13.35 1.50 -17.64
CA VAL A 345 -12.61 2.76 -17.73
C VAL A 345 -13.59 3.93 -17.73
N ARG A 346 -13.28 4.98 -16.98
CA ARG A 346 -14.08 6.21 -16.90
C ARG A 346 -14.35 6.77 -18.30
N GLY A 347 -15.63 7.01 -18.59
CA GLY A 347 -16.08 7.57 -19.87
C GLY A 347 -16.22 6.55 -21.00
N GLU A 348 -15.81 5.30 -20.81
CA GLU A 348 -16.05 4.22 -21.78
C GLU A 348 -17.38 3.51 -21.47
N LYS A 349 -18.16 3.19 -22.51
CA LYS A 349 -19.52 2.63 -22.36
C LYS A 349 -19.54 1.15 -21.97
N THR A 350 -18.53 0.40 -22.37
CA THR A 350 -18.50 -1.07 -22.25
C THR A 350 -17.19 -1.51 -21.61
N PRO A 351 -17.23 -2.33 -20.55
CA PRO A 351 -16.03 -2.94 -20.00
C PRO A 351 -15.31 -3.81 -21.05
N LYS A 352 -13.99 -3.84 -20.99
CA LYS A 352 -13.15 -4.75 -21.79
C LYS A 352 -12.70 -5.93 -20.94
N THR A 353 -12.58 -7.11 -21.53
CA THR A 353 -12.25 -8.34 -20.78
C THR A 353 -10.87 -8.86 -21.13
N TYR A 354 -10.10 -9.26 -20.12
CA TYR A 354 -8.71 -9.70 -20.24
C TYR A 354 -8.51 -11.06 -19.55
N ASP A 355 -7.58 -11.86 -20.06
CA ASP A 355 -7.15 -13.12 -19.43
C ASP A 355 -6.55 -12.89 -18.05
N ALA A 356 -5.81 -11.78 -17.88
CA ALA A 356 -5.30 -11.32 -16.60
C ALA A 356 -5.20 -9.79 -16.52
N VAL A 357 -5.24 -9.27 -15.29
CA VAL A 357 -5.07 -7.87 -14.93
C VAL A 357 -3.94 -7.74 -13.92
N PHE A 358 -2.92 -6.96 -14.28
CA PHE A 358 -1.84 -6.54 -13.40
C PHE A 358 -2.16 -5.14 -12.88
N ASN A 359 -2.51 -5.02 -11.62
CA ASN A 359 -2.84 -3.74 -11.01
C ASN A 359 -1.60 -3.13 -10.34
N SER A 360 -1.04 -2.08 -10.94
CA SER A 360 0.11 -1.34 -10.39
C SER A 360 -0.27 -0.02 -9.71
N ALA A 361 -1.57 0.27 -9.60
CA ALA A 361 -2.03 1.43 -8.84
C ALA A 361 -1.71 1.24 -7.35
N PRO A 362 -1.21 2.27 -6.64
CA PRO A 362 -1.05 2.21 -5.19
C PRO A 362 -2.37 1.86 -4.49
N LEU A 363 -2.31 1.17 -3.34
CA LEU A 363 -3.52 0.63 -2.70
C LEU A 363 -4.54 1.72 -2.36
N GLY A 364 -4.10 2.92 -1.98
CA GLY A 364 -4.99 4.05 -1.74
C GLY A 364 -5.75 4.49 -3.00
N ALA A 365 -5.12 4.49 -4.17
CA ALA A 365 -5.80 4.76 -5.44
C ALA A 365 -6.71 3.59 -5.87
N MET A 366 -6.29 2.36 -5.58
CA MET A 366 -7.08 1.15 -5.83
C MET A 366 -8.37 1.11 -5.00
N GLN A 367 -8.38 1.67 -3.78
CA GLN A 367 -9.60 1.82 -2.96
C GLN A 367 -10.69 2.68 -3.62
N HIS A 368 -10.34 3.53 -4.60
CA HIS A 368 -11.32 4.31 -5.36
C HIS A 368 -12.03 3.48 -6.46
N MET A 369 -11.57 2.26 -6.73
CA MET A 369 -12.17 1.36 -7.72
C MET A 369 -13.29 0.54 -7.08
N GLN A 370 -14.31 0.22 -7.87
CA GLN A 370 -15.30 -0.78 -7.52
C GLN A 370 -14.70 -2.18 -7.73
N LEU A 371 -14.53 -2.96 -6.66
CA LEU A 371 -13.80 -4.25 -6.67
C LEU A 371 -14.66 -5.43 -6.19
N GLU A 372 -15.92 -5.22 -5.86
CA GLU A 372 -16.83 -6.24 -5.33
C GLU A 372 -16.97 -7.41 -6.30
N GLY A 373 -16.99 -7.11 -7.60
CA GLY A 373 -17.09 -8.11 -8.66
C GLY A 373 -15.87 -9.02 -8.79
N LEU A 374 -14.73 -8.70 -8.17
CA LEU A 374 -13.56 -9.59 -8.11
C LEU A 374 -13.69 -10.67 -7.02
N ASN A 375 -14.67 -10.56 -6.11
CA ASN A 375 -14.85 -11.49 -5.00
C ASN A 375 -13.59 -11.70 -4.14
N LEU A 376 -12.75 -10.66 -3.97
CA LEU A 376 -11.54 -10.74 -3.16
C LEU A 376 -11.86 -11.24 -1.73
N ASN A 377 -10.97 -12.07 -1.17
CA ASN A 377 -11.11 -12.53 0.21
C ASN A 377 -11.01 -11.38 1.23
N TRP A 378 -11.39 -11.66 2.46
CA TRP A 378 -11.36 -10.65 3.53
C TRP A 378 -9.96 -10.10 3.78
N GLY A 379 -8.93 -10.96 3.79
CA GLY A 379 -7.54 -10.55 4.00
C GLY A 379 -7.06 -9.54 2.95
N ALA A 380 -7.33 -9.78 1.68
CA ALA A 380 -7.00 -8.90 0.56
C ALA A 380 -7.74 -7.56 0.67
N LYS A 381 -9.05 -7.59 0.94
CA LYS A 381 -9.86 -6.37 1.16
C LYS A 381 -9.35 -5.56 2.37
N GLN A 382 -9.01 -6.25 3.46
CA GLN A 382 -8.44 -5.64 4.65
C GLN A 382 -7.09 -5.00 4.35
N ALA A 383 -6.21 -5.70 3.62
CA ALA A 383 -4.88 -5.22 3.26
C ALA A 383 -4.95 -3.98 2.35
N ILE A 384 -5.77 -4.03 1.29
CA ILE A 384 -6.02 -2.88 0.39
C ILE A 384 -6.45 -1.64 1.19
N ARG A 385 -7.29 -1.82 2.22
CA ARG A 385 -7.81 -0.72 3.04
C ARG A 385 -6.85 -0.23 4.12
N SER A 386 -6.03 -1.12 4.68
CA SER A 386 -5.39 -0.89 6.01
C SER A 386 -3.87 -0.88 5.99
N LEU A 387 -3.21 -1.43 4.96
CA LEU A 387 -1.75 -1.37 4.86
C LEU A 387 -1.29 0.09 4.84
N GLY A 388 -0.32 0.39 5.69
CA GLY A 388 0.15 1.75 5.93
C GLY A 388 0.86 2.35 4.71
N TYR A 389 0.70 3.66 4.55
CA TYR A 389 1.41 4.46 3.54
C TYR A 389 2.03 5.69 4.20
N GLY A 390 3.32 5.92 3.94
CA GLY A 390 4.04 7.09 4.40
C GLY A 390 3.59 8.36 3.66
N ALA A 391 3.38 9.44 4.42
CA ALA A 391 3.19 10.77 3.85
C ALA A 391 4.53 11.33 3.39
N SER A 392 4.53 12.04 2.26
CA SER A 392 5.73 12.72 1.80
C SER A 392 5.41 13.96 0.98
N CYS A 393 6.15 15.02 1.26
CA CYS A 393 6.11 16.26 0.51
C CYS A 393 7.52 16.69 0.11
N LYS A 394 7.63 17.32 -1.06
CA LYS A 394 8.87 17.93 -1.53
C LYS A 394 8.62 19.32 -2.10
N ILE A 395 9.58 20.21 -1.89
CA ILE A 395 9.55 21.58 -2.39
C ILE A 395 10.87 21.85 -3.11
N GLY A 396 10.81 22.05 -4.42
CA GLY A 396 11.92 22.56 -5.21
C GLY A 396 11.78 24.07 -5.37
N VAL A 397 12.85 24.82 -5.17
CA VAL A 397 12.88 26.27 -5.40
C VAL A 397 13.96 26.57 -6.42
N ARG A 398 13.61 27.42 -7.38
CA ARG A 398 14.52 27.95 -8.37
C ARG A 398 15.02 29.32 -7.92
N PHE A 399 16.34 29.49 -7.93
CA PHE A 399 17.02 30.71 -7.52
C PHE A 399 17.79 31.32 -8.70
N LYS A 400 18.09 32.62 -8.62
CA LYS A 400 18.93 33.38 -9.58
C LYS A 400 20.39 32.93 -9.61
N ASN A 401 20.87 32.35 -8.52
CA ASN A 401 22.24 31.91 -8.31
C ASN A 401 22.27 30.76 -7.28
N LEU A 402 23.37 30.01 -7.24
CA LEU A 402 23.61 28.92 -6.30
C LEU A 402 24.15 29.47 -4.98
N TRP A 403 23.37 30.32 -4.29
CA TRP A 403 23.81 31.05 -3.09
C TRP A 403 24.41 30.15 -2.00
N TRP A 404 23.97 28.88 -1.89
CA TRP A 404 24.51 27.89 -0.95
C TRP A 404 25.97 27.50 -1.24
N MET A 405 26.51 27.79 -2.43
CA MET A 405 27.89 27.48 -2.81
C MET A 405 28.90 28.59 -2.47
N ASN A 406 28.46 29.82 -2.20
CA ASN A 406 29.39 30.94 -1.94
C ASN A 406 28.88 32.07 -1.02
N LYS A 407 27.61 32.08 -0.61
CA LYS A 407 27.04 33.12 0.27
C LYS A 407 26.81 32.66 1.71
N VAL A 408 26.91 31.36 1.97
CA VAL A 408 26.84 30.76 3.31
C VAL A 408 28.22 30.37 3.81
N GLU A 409 28.41 30.34 5.13
CA GLU A 409 29.65 29.91 5.77
C GLU A 409 29.41 28.67 6.67
N PRO A 410 30.08 27.54 6.42
CA PRO A 410 30.91 27.26 5.24
C PRO A 410 30.08 26.98 3.96
N PRO A 411 30.66 27.18 2.77
CA PRO A 411 29.98 26.95 1.49
C PRO A 411 29.77 25.47 1.19
N ILE A 412 28.60 25.12 0.63
CA ILE A 412 28.16 23.75 0.36
C ILE A 412 28.32 23.46 -1.14
N LYS A 413 29.34 22.67 -1.50
CA LYS A 413 29.78 22.48 -2.89
C LYS A 413 29.72 21.05 -3.43
N MET A 414 29.44 20.07 -2.57
CA MET A 414 29.52 18.64 -2.92
C MET A 414 28.20 17.90 -2.65
N GLY A 415 27.04 18.54 -2.87
CA GLY A 415 25.74 17.95 -2.54
C GLY A 415 25.53 17.82 -1.02
N GLY A 416 24.99 16.68 -0.57
CA GLY A 416 24.69 16.43 0.84
C GLY A 416 23.31 16.95 1.28
N GLN A 417 23.08 16.96 2.60
CA GLN A 417 21.78 17.27 3.19
C GLN A 417 21.92 18.13 4.43
N GLY A 418 21.22 19.28 4.44
CA GLY A 418 20.99 20.06 5.65
C GLY A 418 19.80 19.47 6.43
N ARG A 419 19.99 19.17 7.71
CA ARG A 419 18.94 18.54 8.55
C ARG A 419 18.52 19.45 9.69
N SER A 420 17.24 19.45 10.05
CA SER A 420 16.73 20.30 11.11
C SER A 420 15.43 19.78 11.74
N ASP A 421 15.12 20.31 12.92
CA ASP A 421 13.79 20.29 13.55
C ASP A 421 12.87 21.43 13.08
N LEU A 422 13.37 22.38 12.28
CA LEU A 422 12.56 23.39 11.58
C LEU A 422 11.56 22.72 10.61
N PRO A 423 10.40 23.35 10.31
CA PRO A 423 9.38 22.80 9.42
C PRO A 423 9.89 22.20 8.09
N ILE A 424 10.90 22.81 7.43
CA ILE A 424 11.45 22.25 6.18
C ILE A 424 12.11 20.87 6.32
N ARG A 425 12.52 20.49 7.55
CA ARG A 425 13.23 19.27 7.99
C ARG A 425 14.52 18.90 7.27
N CYS A 426 14.47 18.68 5.95
CA CYS A 426 15.62 18.25 5.16
C CYS A 426 15.75 19.10 3.90
N CYS A 427 16.82 19.89 3.82
CA CYS A 427 17.25 20.60 2.62
C CYS A 427 18.30 19.76 1.89
N VAL A 428 18.03 19.34 0.66
CA VAL A 428 18.90 18.47 -0.12
C VAL A 428 19.61 19.28 -1.20
N TYR A 429 20.93 19.41 -1.10
CA TYR A 429 21.73 20.10 -2.10
C TYR A 429 21.95 19.16 -3.29
N PRO A 430 21.57 19.55 -4.52
CA PRO A 430 21.64 18.62 -5.64
C PRO A 430 23.08 18.21 -5.98
N SER A 431 23.25 16.95 -6.36
CA SER A 431 24.55 16.43 -6.78
C SER A 431 24.84 16.66 -8.27
N TYR A 432 23.80 16.86 -9.08
CA TYR A 432 23.94 17.07 -10.53
C TYR A 432 24.38 18.49 -10.91
N ASN A 433 24.17 19.49 -10.04
CA ASN A 433 24.53 20.89 -10.32
C ASN A 433 25.83 21.38 -9.64
N ILE A 434 26.65 20.47 -9.08
CA ILE A 434 27.86 20.85 -8.33
C ILE A 434 28.95 21.53 -9.19
N TYR A 435 28.86 21.40 -10.51
CA TYR A 435 29.77 22.02 -11.48
C TYR A 435 29.14 23.18 -12.25
N ASP A 436 27.90 23.55 -11.91
CA ASP A 436 27.25 24.70 -12.53
C ASP A 436 27.89 26.00 -12.06
N LYS A 437 27.75 27.06 -12.86
CA LYS A 437 28.29 28.36 -12.49
C LYS A 437 27.47 28.95 -11.36
N VAL A 438 28.18 29.39 -10.30
CA VAL A 438 27.53 29.83 -9.06
C VAL A 438 26.62 31.04 -9.27
N ASP A 439 26.93 31.94 -10.21
CA ASP A 439 26.13 33.14 -10.48
C ASP A 439 25.01 32.91 -11.53
N GLU A 440 24.80 31.67 -11.98
CA GLU A 440 23.71 31.30 -12.90
C GLU A 440 22.53 30.66 -12.13
N PRO A 441 21.29 30.72 -12.68
CA PRO A 441 20.13 30.13 -12.03
C PRO A 441 20.29 28.64 -11.73
N GLY A 442 19.70 28.20 -10.63
CA GLY A 442 19.66 26.78 -10.29
C GLY A 442 18.59 26.42 -9.27
N VAL A 443 18.35 25.12 -9.17
CA VAL A 443 17.30 24.55 -8.33
C VAL A 443 17.91 23.96 -7.06
N LEU A 444 17.20 24.13 -5.95
CA LEU A 444 17.50 23.50 -4.66
C LEU A 444 16.24 22.76 -4.18
N LEU A 445 16.40 21.53 -3.69
CA LEU A 445 15.32 20.82 -2.98
C LEU A 445 15.34 21.30 -1.53
N VAL A 446 14.57 22.35 -1.25
CA VAL A 446 14.64 23.10 0.02
C VAL A 446 13.95 22.38 1.18
N SER A 447 13.00 21.50 0.88
CA SER A 447 12.30 20.69 1.86
C SER A 447 11.98 19.32 1.29
N TYR A 448 12.36 18.28 2.02
CA TYR A 448 11.92 16.90 1.84
C TYR A 448 11.43 16.36 3.19
N THR A 449 10.11 16.23 3.31
CA THR A 449 9.45 15.85 4.56
C THR A 449 8.71 14.52 4.43
N TRP A 450 8.51 13.89 5.58
CA TRP A 450 7.76 12.65 5.71
C TRP A 450 6.84 12.66 6.94
N SER A 451 5.90 11.69 6.98
CA SER A 451 4.98 11.46 8.11
C SER A 451 4.23 12.74 8.50
N GLN A 452 4.14 13.06 9.79
CA GLN A 452 3.37 14.19 10.29
C GLN A 452 3.89 15.54 9.75
N GLU A 453 5.19 15.67 9.50
CA GLU A 453 5.75 16.89 8.92
C GLU A 453 5.33 17.09 7.46
N ALA A 454 5.24 16.00 6.68
CA ALA A 454 4.68 16.08 5.33
C ALA A 454 3.21 16.49 5.35
N LEU A 455 2.42 16.06 6.34
CA LEU A 455 1.03 16.48 6.49
C LEU A 455 0.91 17.97 6.87
N ARG A 456 1.78 18.46 7.74
CA ARG A 456 1.84 19.87 8.16
C ARG A 456 2.27 20.79 7.02
N ILE A 457 3.40 20.52 6.38
CA ILE A 457 3.80 21.29 5.18
C ILE A 457 2.75 21.13 4.07
N GLY A 458 2.20 19.93 3.91
CA GLY A 458 1.20 19.63 2.90
C GLY A 458 -0.09 20.45 3.00
N SER A 459 -0.43 21.04 4.16
CA SER A 459 -1.57 21.94 4.29
C SER A 459 -1.33 23.32 3.70
N LEU A 460 -0.06 23.69 3.46
CA LEU A 460 0.33 24.94 2.81
C LEU A 460 0.55 24.76 1.29
N ILE A 461 0.47 23.53 0.78
CA ILE A 461 0.67 23.21 -0.63
C ILE A 461 -0.65 23.32 -1.39
N ASN A 462 -0.69 24.21 -2.37
CA ASN A 462 -1.77 24.38 -3.32
C ASN A 462 -1.62 23.42 -4.51
N ARG A 463 -2.75 23.01 -5.09
CA ARG A 463 -2.77 22.18 -6.31
C ARG A 463 -2.19 22.90 -7.53
N GLU A 464 -2.22 24.24 -7.51
CA GLU A 464 -1.71 25.11 -8.58
C GLU A 464 -0.34 25.70 -8.23
N SER A 465 0.45 25.04 -7.36
CA SER A 465 1.80 25.46 -6.96
C SER A 465 2.59 26.04 -8.14
N PRO A 466 3.11 27.28 -8.04
CA PRO A 466 3.28 28.11 -6.82
C PRO A 466 2.08 28.99 -6.41
N ALA A 467 0.97 28.97 -7.16
CA ALA A 467 -0.09 29.95 -6.98
C ALA A 467 -0.78 29.83 -5.61
N GLY A 468 -0.85 30.95 -4.88
CA GLY A 468 -1.48 31.02 -3.55
C GLY A 468 -0.64 30.43 -2.41
N GLU A 469 0.66 30.24 -2.60
CA GLU A 469 1.58 29.63 -1.61
C GLU A 469 2.51 30.66 -0.92
N GLU A 470 2.06 31.90 -0.71
CA GLU A 470 2.90 32.96 -0.11
C GLU A 470 3.35 32.64 1.34
N GLU A 471 2.49 31.95 2.11
CA GLU A 471 2.85 31.47 3.45
C GLU A 471 3.95 30.39 3.38
N LEU A 472 3.81 29.43 2.45
CA LEU A 472 4.81 28.39 2.22
C LEU A 472 6.15 29.00 1.81
N LYS A 473 6.13 29.95 0.88
CA LYS A 473 7.32 30.69 0.42
C LYS A 473 8.00 31.41 1.58
N SER A 474 7.24 32.13 2.40
CA SER A 474 7.77 32.87 3.55
C SER A 474 8.42 31.94 4.57
N LEU A 475 7.77 30.81 4.87
CA LEU A 475 8.29 29.76 5.75
C LEU A 475 9.58 29.14 5.21
N VAL A 476 9.62 28.80 3.91
CA VAL A 476 10.80 28.22 3.27
C VAL A 476 12.00 29.18 3.33
N ILE A 477 11.81 30.46 3.01
CA ILE A 477 12.89 31.46 3.06
C ILE A 477 13.40 31.64 4.49
N HIS A 478 12.48 31.72 5.47
CA HIS A 478 12.82 31.81 6.88
C HIS A 478 13.67 30.62 7.36
N ASP A 479 13.19 29.40 7.11
CA ASP A 479 13.85 28.18 7.59
C ASP A 479 15.20 27.96 6.90
N LEU A 480 15.31 28.26 5.60
CA LEU A 480 16.60 28.23 4.91
C LEU A 480 17.58 29.22 5.52
N ALA A 481 17.16 30.43 5.84
CA ALA A 481 18.02 31.40 6.50
C ALA A 481 18.45 30.91 7.89
N ARG A 482 17.53 30.38 8.71
CA ARG A 482 17.84 29.84 10.05
C ARG A 482 18.77 28.63 10.01
N LEU A 483 18.57 27.70 9.07
CA LEU A 483 19.41 26.52 8.90
C LEU A 483 20.89 26.88 8.62
N HIS A 484 21.12 27.99 7.92
CA HIS A 484 22.45 28.38 7.45
C HIS A 484 23.12 29.46 8.30
N ALA A 485 22.36 30.26 9.05
CA ALA A 485 22.88 31.36 9.86
C ALA A 485 23.66 30.88 11.10
N ASN A 486 24.59 31.71 11.58
CA ASN A 486 25.07 31.61 12.95
C ASN A 486 23.92 31.97 13.92
N PRO A 487 23.44 31.04 14.77
CA PRO A 487 22.33 31.32 15.68
C PRO A 487 22.64 32.38 16.74
N GLU A 488 23.92 32.68 16.98
CA GLU A 488 24.35 33.70 17.95
C GLU A 488 24.37 35.12 17.34
N GLU A 489 24.19 35.26 16.02
CA GLU A 489 24.28 36.52 15.29
C GLU A 489 23.02 36.78 14.46
N GLU A 490 22.05 37.52 15.01
CA GLU A 490 20.80 37.83 14.30
C GLU A 490 21.03 38.61 12.98
N SER A 491 22.11 39.39 12.90
CA SER A 491 22.52 40.06 11.66
C SER A 491 22.87 39.07 10.55
N ASP A 492 23.39 37.88 10.86
CA ASP A 492 23.69 36.85 9.86
C ASP A 492 22.40 36.20 9.33
N TYR A 493 21.42 35.95 10.20
CA TYR A 493 20.08 35.54 9.79
C TYR A 493 19.46 36.58 8.84
N GLN A 494 19.46 37.88 9.21
CA GLN A 494 18.87 38.92 8.37
C GLN A 494 19.59 39.04 7.01
N ARG A 495 20.92 38.92 7.01
CA ARG A 495 21.74 38.90 5.80
C ARG A 495 21.34 37.74 4.88
N LEU A 496 21.25 36.52 5.41
CA LEU A 496 20.89 35.34 4.63
C LEU A 496 19.43 35.38 4.17
N TYR A 497 18.50 35.84 5.01
CA TYR A 497 17.11 36.04 4.64
C TYR A 497 16.99 36.96 3.42
N ASN A 498 17.68 38.11 3.43
CA ASN A 498 17.69 39.05 2.31
C ASN A 498 18.31 38.42 1.05
N ILE A 499 19.46 37.74 1.18
CA ILE A 499 20.12 37.06 0.04
C ILE A 499 19.20 36.01 -0.60
N ILE A 500 18.56 35.16 0.22
CA ILE A 500 17.70 34.08 -0.25
C ILE A 500 16.41 34.65 -0.87
N SER A 501 15.81 35.66 -0.23
CA SER A 501 14.63 36.36 -0.73
C SER A 501 14.91 37.05 -2.07
N ASP A 502 16.03 37.75 -2.20
CA ASP A 502 16.42 38.43 -3.44
C ASP A 502 16.77 37.44 -4.56
N ALA A 503 17.32 36.28 -4.21
CA ALA A 503 17.65 35.22 -5.15
C ALA A 503 16.44 34.40 -5.59
N TYR A 504 15.34 34.37 -4.82
CA TYR A 504 14.16 33.58 -5.12
C TYR A 504 13.55 33.96 -6.49
N LEU A 505 13.21 32.97 -7.31
CA LEU A 505 12.51 33.17 -8.59
C LEU A 505 11.13 32.53 -8.58
N ASP A 506 11.08 31.22 -8.30
CA ASP A 506 9.88 30.40 -8.43
C ASP A 506 10.02 29.12 -7.60
N HIS A 507 8.91 28.42 -7.33
CA HIS A 507 8.94 27.12 -6.65
C HIS A 507 7.89 26.15 -7.18
N TYR A 508 8.08 24.88 -6.87
CA TYR A 508 7.08 23.86 -7.05
C TYR A 508 7.08 22.93 -5.83
N ALA A 509 5.92 22.83 -5.19
CA ALA A 509 5.68 22.01 -4.03
C ALA A 509 4.71 20.88 -4.38
N TYR A 510 4.97 19.69 -3.84
CA TYR A 510 4.17 18.52 -4.15
C TYR A 510 3.87 17.68 -2.91
N ASN A 511 2.58 17.38 -2.73
CA ASN A 511 2.07 16.49 -1.69
C ASN A 511 1.57 15.17 -2.31
N TRP A 512 2.25 14.07 -2.03
CA TRP A 512 1.91 12.75 -2.59
C TRP A 512 0.56 12.20 -2.11
N TYR A 513 0.06 12.65 -0.95
CA TYR A 513 -1.29 12.30 -0.47
C TYR A 513 -2.40 13.10 -1.17
N ALA A 514 -2.10 14.32 -1.63
CA ALA A 514 -3.06 15.15 -2.36
C ALA A 514 -3.28 14.69 -3.82
N ASN A 515 -2.37 13.88 -4.37
CA ASN A 515 -2.52 13.30 -5.69
C ASN A 515 -3.49 12.10 -5.66
N LYS A 516 -4.62 12.25 -6.36
CA LYS A 516 -5.69 11.25 -6.51
C LYS A 516 -5.26 9.91 -7.13
N HIS A 517 -4.13 9.86 -7.84
CA HIS A 517 -3.60 8.66 -8.51
C HIS A 517 -2.54 7.92 -7.69
N SER A 518 -2.03 8.51 -6.62
CA SER A 518 -1.09 7.85 -5.69
C SER A 518 -1.66 7.67 -4.30
N VAL A 519 -2.36 8.68 -3.76
CA VAL A 519 -3.00 8.66 -2.43
C VAL A 519 -2.03 8.19 -1.34
N GLY A 520 -0.83 8.76 -1.34
CA GLY A 520 0.28 8.36 -0.48
C GLY A 520 1.62 8.41 -1.21
N GLY A 521 2.71 8.54 -0.45
CA GLY A 521 4.07 8.52 -1.00
C GLY A 521 4.51 7.12 -1.37
N PHE A 522 4.53 6.23 -0.39
CA PHE A 522 4.99 4.84 -0.51
C PHE A 522 4.46 4.00 0.64
N ALA A 523 4.47 2.68 0.47
CA ALA A 523 4.12 1.77 1.55
C ALA A 523 5.03 2.02 2.75
N TYR A 524 4.43 2.05 3.93
CA TYR A 524 5.16 2.14 5.19
C TYR A 524 4.24 1.58 6.27
N PHE A 525 4.47 0.32 6.59
CA PHE A 525 3.55 -0.52 7.33
C PHE A 525 3.56 -0.21 8.82
N GLY A 526 2.37 -0.32 9.40
CA GLY A 526 2.19 -0.29 10.85
C GLY A 526 2.60 -1.62 11.51
N PRO A 527 2.75 -1.64 12.84
CA PRO A 527 3.14 -2.85 13.58
C PRO A 527 2.23 -4.05 13.26
N GLY A 528 2.85 -5.18 12.95
CA GLY A 528 2.22 -6.46 12.67
C GLY A 528 1.64 -6.58 11.26
N GLN A 529 1.72 -5.55 10.41
CA GLN A 529 1.08 -5.58 9.10
C GLN A 529 1.84 -6.46 8.09
N PHE A 530 3.17 -6.53 8.15
CA PHE A 530 3.93 -7.41 7.27
C PHE A 530 3.54 -8.88 7.50
N GLN A 531 3.52 -9.35 8.74
CA GLN A 531 3.20 -10.77 9.00
C GLN A 531 1.71 -11.11 8.79
N ASN A 532 0.78 -10.16 9.01
CA ASN A 532 -0.65 -10.45 9.06
C ASN A 532 -1.45 -10.00 7.82
N MET A 533 -0.96 -9.04 7.04
CA MET A 533 -1.72 -8.42 5.94
C MET A 533 -1.02 -8.50 4.58
N TYR A 534 0.31 -8.56 4.56
CA TYR A 534 1.08 -8.60 3.31
C TYR A 534 0.69 -9.77 2.40
N ASP A 535 0.50 -10.97 2.96
CA ASP A 535 0.00 -12.16 2.24
C ASP A 535 -1.32 -11.90 1.48
N GLY A 536 -2.14 -10.95 1.95
CA GLY A 536 -3.41 -10.58 1.32
C GLY A 536 -3.25 -9.85 -0.02
N ILE A 537 -2.10 -9.24 -0.30
CA ILE A 537 -1.85 -8.54 -1.58
C ILE A 537 -0.83 -9.25 -2.47
N ILE A 538 -0.03 -10.16 -1.92
CA ILE A 538 0.98 -10.89 -2.71
C ILE A 538 0.49 -12.26 -3.19
N ARG A 539 -0.58 -12.82 -2.61
CA ARG A 539 -1.24 -14.03 -3.11
C ARG A 539 -2.24 -13.66 -4.21
N SER A 540 -2.21 -14.41 -5.30
CA SER A 540 -3.08 -14.18 -6.47
C SER A 540 -3.55 -15.52 -7.04
N ASP A 541 -4.71 -15.49 -7.69
CA ASP A 541 -5.22 -16.58 -8.53
C ASP A 541 -4.62 -16.57 -9.95
N GLY A 542 -3.68 -15.65 -10.21
CA GLY A 542 -3.02 -15.43 -11.49
C GLY A 542 -3.86 -14.66 -12.52
N LYS A 543 -5.10 -14.27 -12.20
CA LYS A 543 -5.97 -13.44 -13.06
C LYS A 543 -6.06 -12.00 -12.61
N HIS A 544 -6.10 -11.75 -11.29
CA HIS A 544 -5.93 -10.40 -10.75
C HIS A 544 -4.71 -10.35 -9.84
N ILE A 545 -3.69 -9.62 -10.27
CA ILE A 545 -2.36 -9.61 -9.66
C ILE A 545 -2.03 -8.18 -9.24
N ILE A 546 -1.79 -7.97 -7.95
CA ILE A 546 -1.32 -6.67 -7.44
C ILE A 546 0.21 -6.64 -7.58
N ILE A 547 0.72 -5.57 -8.19
CA ILE A 547 2.16 -5.31 -8.37
C ILE A 547 2.48 -3.87 -7.96
N GLY A 548 3.76 -3.56 -7.77
CA GLY A 548 4.23 -2.28 -7.25
C GLY A 548 5.00 -2.45 -5.95
N GLU A 549 5.68 -1.39 -5.52
CA GLU A 549 6.58 -1.46 -4.34
C GLU A 549 5.89 -1.99 -3.07
N VAL A 550 4.62 -1.65 -2.83
CA VAL A 550 3.83 -2.16 -1.69
C VAL A 550 3.70 -3.68 -1.66
N ALA A 551 3.83 -4.32 -2.82
CA ALA A 551 3.77 -5.77 -2.94
C ALA A 551 5.19 -6.34 -3.04
N SER A 552 6.14 -5.77 -2.29
CA SER A 552 7.53 -6.23 -2.17
C SER A 552 8.04 -6.02 -0.74
N ALA A 553 9.23 -6.53 -0.43
CA ALA A 553 9.92 -6.22 0.82
C ALA A 553 10.69 -4.88 0.80
N HIS A 554 10.74 -4.20 -0.36
CA HIS A 554 11.57 -3.02 -0.60
C HIS A 554 10.68 -1.80 -0.84
N HIS A 555 9.96 -1.40 0.20
CA HIS A 555 9.05 -0.26 0.17
C HIS A 555 9.79 1.05 -0.10
N GLY A 556 9.14 1.96 -0.84
CA GLY A 556 9.73 3.27 -1.19
C GLY A 556 10.82 3.23 -2.28
N TRP A 557 11.26 2.04 -2.72
CA TRP A 557 12.31 1.89 -3.72
C TRP A 557 11.80 1.35 -5.07
N VAL A 558 12.51 1.72 -6.14
CA VAL A 558 12.21 1.25 -7.49
C VAL A 558 12.38 -0.27 -7.59
N VAL A 559 13.37 -0.84 -6.92
CA VAL A 559 13.62 -2.29 -6.95
C VAL A 559 12.41 -3.09 -6.47
N GLY A 560 11.68 -2.63 -5.46
CA GLY A 560 10.46 -3.29 -5.00
C GLY A 560 9.37 -3.37 -6.06
N ALA A 561 9.24 -2.33 -6.87
CA ALA A 561 8.33 -2.35 -8.03
C ALA A 561 8.77 -3.36 -9.11
N LEU A 562 10.08 -3.61 -9.26
CA LEU A 562 10.61 -4.60 -10.20
C LEU A 562 10.41 -6.03 -9.69
N GLU A 563 10.78 -6.30 -8.43
CA GLU A 563 10.62 -7.62 -7.80
C GLU A 563 9.16 -8.08 -7.79
N SER A 564 8.24 -7.17 -7.44
CA SER A 564 6.80 -7.46 -7.46
C SER A 564 6.25 -7.77 -8.86
N ALA A 565 6.76 -7.11 -9.91
CA ALA A 565 6.40 -7.39 -11.29
C ALA A 565 6.92 -8.76 -11.75
N VAL A 566 8.15 -9.14 -11.39
CA VAL A 566 8.71 -10.48 -11.66
C VAL A 566 7.85 -11.56 -11.00
N ARG A 567 7.51 -11.39 -9.71
CA ARG A 567 6.57 -12.29 -9.02
C ARG A 567 5.25 -12.38 -9.76
N GLY A 568 4.65 -11.24 -10.08
CA GLY A 568 3.34 -11.20 -10.72
C GLY A 568 3.32 -11.96 -12.04
N VAL A 569 4.34 -11.78 -12.88
CA VAL A 569 4.43 -12.50 -14.16
C VAL A 569 4.58 -13.99 -13.93
N TYR A 570 5.37 -14.41 -12.95
CA TYR A 570 5.48 -15.81 -12.59
C TYR A 570 4.14 -16.41 -12.11
N GLN A 571 3.36 -15.70 -11.29
CA GLN A 571 2.02 -16.12 -10.86
C GLN A 571 1.06 -16.29 -12.06
N PHE A 572 1.09 -15.36 -13.01
CA PHE A 572 0.36 -15.47 -14.27
C PHE A 572 0.77 -16.71 -15.06
N LEU A 573 2.08 -16.97 -15.21
CA LEU A 573 2.59 -18.13 -15.95
C LEU A 573 2.19 -19.45 -15.26
N CYS A 574 2.32 -19.54 -13.94
CA CYS A 574 1.87 -20.69 -13.16
C CYS A 574 0.39 -21.00 -13.44
N ARG A 575 -0.47 -19.97 -13.37
CA ARG A 575 -1.90 -20.12 -13.60
C ARG A 575 -2.26 -20.62 -15.00
N HIS A 576 -1.48 -20.24 -16.00
CA HIS A 576 -1.76 -20.56 -17.40
C HIS A 576 -0.92 -21.70 -17.98
N SER A 577 -0.05 -22.32 -17.16
CA SER A 577 0.79 -23.47 -17.56
C SER A 577 -0.06 -24.69 -17.95
N GLU A 578 -1.26 -24.83 -17.39
CA GLU A 578 -2.18 -25.92 -17.71
C GLU A 578 -2.76 -25.83 -19.14
N ARG A 579 -2.97 -24.62 -19.65
CA ARG A 579 -3.56 -24.36 -20.97
C ARG A 579 -2.55 -23.95 -22.04
N SER A 580 -1.25 -23.89 -21.70
CA SER A 580 -0.19 -23.48 -22.61
C SER A 580 1.14 -24.12 -22.22
N GLU A 581 1.63 -25.01 -23.08
CA GLU A 581 2.97 -25.61 -22.95
C GLU A 581 4.06 -24.53 -22.87
N ALA A 582 3.93 -23.44 -23.64
CA ALA A 582 4.87 -22.34 -23.60
C ALA A 582 4.88 -21.60 -22.25
N ALA A 583 3.71 -21.43 -21.63
CA ALA A 583 3.64 -20.88 -20.27
C ALA A 583 4.26 -21.83 -19.25
N HIS A 584 4.05 -23.14 -19.39
CA HIS A 584 4.67 -24.16 -18.54
C HIS A 584 6.20 -24.15 -18.62
N GLU A 585 6.76 -24.07 -19.82
CA GLU A 585 8.21 -23.98 -20.01
C GLU A 585 8.79 -22.67 -19.45
N ALA A 586 8.08 -21.55 -19.62
CA ALA A 586 8.48 -20.28 -19.00
C ALA A 586 8.44 -20.35 -17.47
N THR A 587 7.42 -20.98 -16.88
CA THR A 587 7.32 -21.24 -15.43
C THR A 587 8.51 -22.05 -14.92
N LYS A 588 8.89 -23.13 -15.64
CA LYS A 588 10.07 -23.94 -15.28
C LYS A 588 11.36 -23.12 -15.34
N ALA A 589 11.51 -22.25 -16.34
CA ALA A 589 12.68 -21.38 -16.48
C ALA A 589 12.81 -20.40 -15.31
N TYR A 590 11.70 -19.86 -14.78
CA TYR A 590 11.71 -18.99 -13.59
C TYR A 590 12.14 -19.72 -12.31
N LYS A 591 11.88 -21.03 -12.20
CA LYS A 591 12.30 -21.85 -11.05
C LYS A 591 13.81 -22.15 -11.05
N LYS A 592 14.51 -21.91 -12.16
CA LYS A 592 15.98 -22.10 -12.25
C LYS A 592 16.69 -20.90 -11.65
N LYS A 593 17.63 -21.15 -10.73
CA LYS A 593 18.46 -20.11 -10.10
C LYS A 593 19.69 -19.74 -10.92
N ASP A 594 20.15 -20.65 -11.78
CA ASP A 594 21.36 -20.52 -12.59
C ASP A 594 21.26 -21.32 -13.92
N GLY A 595 22.25 -21.12 -14.78
CA GLY A 595 22.41 -21.84 -16.05
C GLY A 595 21.65 -21.23 -17.24
N PRO A 596 21.89 -21.74 -18.46
CA PRO A 596 21.37 -21.13 -19.70
C PRO A 596 19.84 -21.12 -19.82
N GLN A 597 19.17 -21.96 -19.03
CA GLN A 597 17.72 -22.09 -19.03
C GLN A 597 17.01 -21.08 -18.11
N MET A 598 17.73 -20.39 -17.22
CA MET A 598 17.13 -19.39 -16.32
C MET A 598 16.57 -18.19 -17.08
N ILE A 599 15.57 -17.52 -16.50
CA ILE A 599 15.17 -16.18 -16.95
C ILE A 599 16.26 -15.19 -16.52
N GLU A 600 16.84 -14.51 -17.50
CA GLU A 600 17.99 -13.63 -17.29
C GLU A 600 17.60 -12.34 -16.56
N PRO A 601 18.51 -11.76 -15.75
CA PRO A 601 18.33 -10.41 -15.22
C PRO A 601 18.18 -9.38 -16.35
N PRO A 602 17.35 -8.33 -16.16
CA PRO A 602 16.62 -8.02 -14.94
C PRO A 602 15.28 -8.78 -14.79
N PHE A 603 14.85 -9.54 -15.80
CA PHE A 603 13.51 -10.15 -15.88
C PHE A 603 13.31 -11.38 -14.97
N GLY A 604 14.41 -11.96 -14.50
CA GLY A 604 14.51 -13.00 -13.49
C GLY A 604 15.85 -12.87 -12.73
N PRO A 605 16.23 -13.82 -11.86
CA PRO A 605 15.42 -14.90 -11.32
C PRO A 605 14.29 -14.37 -10.42
N LEU A 606 13.50 -15.25 -9.81
CA LEU A 606 12.52 -14.86 -8.80
C LEU A 606 13.17 -14.15 -7.60
N PRO A 607 12.47 -13.20 -6.96
CA PRO A 607 12.94 -12.55 -5.73
C PRO A 607 13.23 -13.57 -4.63
N ALA A 608 14.25 -13.32 -3.80
CA ALA A 608 14.67 -14.26 -2.76
C ALA A 608 13.63 -14.38 -1.62
N GLU A 609 12.91 -13.29 -1.36
CA GLU A 609 11.77 -13.21 -0.44
C GLU A 609 10.52 -13.94 -0.95
N TYR A 610 10.53 -14.40 -2.21
CA TYR A 610 9.41 -15.14 -2.75
C TYR A 610 9.40 -16.58 -2.26
N ASN A 611 8.49 -16.87 -1.33
CA ASN A 611 8.30 -18.22 -0.82
C ASN A 611 7.47 -19.07 -1.79
N LEU A 612 8.17 -19.83 -2.64
CA LEU A 612 7.61 -20.81 -3.57
C LEU A 612 6.74 -21.90 -2.93
N THR A 613 6.86 -22.15 -1.62
CA THR A 613 6.14 -23.24 -0.92
C THR A 613 4.71 -22.88 -0.52
N LYS A 614 4.35 -21.59 -0.49
CA LYS A 614 3.01 -21.12 -0.10
C LYS A 614 2.01 -21.03 -1.27
N GLU A 615 2.42 -21.40 -2.50
CA GLU A 615 1.60 -21.31 -3.71
C GLU A 615 0.67 -22.51 -3.96
N ASP A 616 0.79 -23.62 -3.22
CA ASP A 616 -0.13 -24.76 -3.38
C ASP A 616 -1.53 -24.51 -2.75
N HIS A 617 -1.75 -23.35 -2.11
CA HIS A 617 -2.99 -23.02 -1.43
C HIS A 617 -3.50 -21.63 -1.82
N LEU A 618 -4.45 -21.61 -2.76
CA LEU A 618 -5.37 -20.49 -2.94
C LEU A 618 -6.00 -20.12 -1.58
N PRO A 619 -6.28 -18.83 -1.32
CA PRO A 619 -7.02 -18.43 -0.12
C PRO A 619 -8.37 -19.16 -0.06
N THR A 620 -8.56 -20.01 0.96
CA THR A 620 -9.76 -20.83 1.19
C THR A 620 -10.97 -20.04 1.72
N ASP A 621 -10.81 -18.72 1.82
CA ASP A 621 -11.62 -17.82 2.64
C ASP A 621 -12.18 -16.63 1.83
N ALA A 622 -12.08 -16.64 0.50
CA ALA A 622 -12.96 -15.83 -0.31
C ALA A 622 -14.37 -16.43 -0.26
N PRO A 623 -15.39 -15.75 0.32
CA PRO A 623 -16.75 -16.12 0.02
C PRO A 623 -16.92 -15.82 -1.47
N ALA A 624 -16.79 -16.84 -2.32
CA ALA A 624 -17.57 -16.85 -3.53
C ALA A 624 -19.00 -16.54 -3.09
N LYS A 625 -19.72 -15.70 -3.84
CA LYS A 625 -21.17 -15.85 -3.85
C LYS A 625 -21.40 -17.28 -4.35
N VAL A 626 -21.45 -18.21 -3.41
CA VAL A 626 -21.96 -19.54 -3.64
C VAL A 626 -23.43 -19.28 -3.93
N GLU A 627 -23.76 -19.13 -5.22
CA GLU A 627 -24.96 -19.80 -5.66
C GLU A 627 -24.80 -21.22 -5.15
N LEU A 628 -25.60 -21.59 -4.15
CA LEU A 628 -25.73 -22.96 -3.72
C LEU A 628 -26.11 -23.75 -4.98
N GLN A 629 -25.11 -24.30 -5.66
CA GLN A 629 -25.33 -25.50 -6.44
C GLN A 629 -25.96 -26.48 -5.47
N SER A 630 -27.17 -26.89 -5.82
CA SER A 630 -28.19 -27.56 -5.02
C SER A 630 -27.77 -28.90 -4.42
N ASP A 631 -26.50 -29.27 -4.48
CA ASP A 631 -26.08 -30.67 -4.41
C ASP A 631 -25.22 -30.99 -3.19
N LEU A 632 -24.92 -30.00 -2.32
CA LEU A 632 -24.46 -30.28 -0.95
C LEU A 632 -25.68 -30.62 -0.10
N TYR A 633 -26.02 -31.91 -0.05
CA TYR A 633 -27.12 -32.43 0.75
C TYR A 633 -26.91 -32.04 2.22
N THR A 634 -27.79 -31.16 2.72
CA THR A 634 -27.93 -30.70 4.10
C THR A 634 -27.86 -31.83 5.16
N GLY A 635 -28.04 -33.09 4.74
CA GLY A 635 -27.91 -34.28 5.57
C GLY A 635 -26.48 -34.60 6.05
N ASP A 636 -25.42 -34.27 5.31
CA ASP A 636 -24.07 -34.69 5.69
C ASP A 636 -23.45 -33.81 6.79
N LEU A 637 -23.77 -32.52 6.80
CA LEU A 637 -23.45 -31.63 7.92
C LEU A 637 -24.21 -32.01 9.19
N ALA A 638 -25.47 -32.43 9.06
CA ALA A 638 -26.26 -32.91 10.19
C ALA A 638 -25.70 -34.22 10.77
N ARG A 639 -25.26 -35.15 9.91
CA ARG A 639 -24.60 -36.41 10.33
C ARG A 639 -23.33 -36.19 11.13
N LEU A 640 -22.47 -35.27 10.67
CA LEU A 640 -21.25 -34.91 11.39
C LEU A 640 -21.56 -34.28 12.74
N GLN A 641 -22.57 -33.42 12.82
CA GLN A 641 -22.95 -32.77 14.08
C GLN A 641 -23.53 -33.75 15.11
N VAL A 642 -24.32 -34.74 14.68
CA VAL A 642 -24.81 -35.81 15.56
C VAL A 642 -23.66 -36.71 16.04
N LEU A 643 -22.72 -37.05 15.16
CA LEU A 643 -21.54 -37.83 15.54
C LEU A 643 -20.68 -37.09 16.58
N PHE A 644 -20.49 -35.79 16.41
CA PHE A 644 -19.70 -34.99 17.35
C PHE A 644 -20.36 -34.84 18.73
N GLU A 645 -21.68 -34.63 18.80
CA GLU A 645 -22.40 -34.62 20.07
C GLU A 645 -22.41 -36.00 20.74
N TRP A 646 -22.47 -37.09 19.96
CA TRP A 646 -22.35 -38.44 20.51
C TRP A 646 -20.98 -38.70 21.15
N ILE A 647 -19.89 -38.33 20.47
CA ILE A 647 -18.52 -38.43 21.02
C ILE A 647 -18.38 -37.59 22.30
N ARG A 648 -18.94 -36.37 22.29
CA ARG A 648 -18.94 -35.47 23.45
C ARG A 648 -19.66 -36.08 24.66
N LEU A 649 -20.79 -36.74 24.43
CA LEU A 649 -21.58 -37.42 25.47
C LEU A 649 -20.86 -38.65 26.03
N GLU A 650 -20.25 -39.49 25.20
CA GLU A 650 -19.45 -40.65 25.64
C GLU A 650 -18.22 -40.23 26.46
N GLN A 651 -17.58 -39.12 26.08
CA GLN A 651 -16.43 -38.59 26.80
C GLN A 651 -16.81 -37.81 28.08
N GLY A 652 -18.10 -37.52 28.29
CA GLY A 652 -18.60 -36.76 29.44
C GLY A 652 -17.98 -35.36 29.57
N SER A 653 -17.53 -34.76 28.47
CA SER A 653 -16.77 -33.50 28.43
C SER A 653 -17.38 -32.54 27.44
N ASP A 654 -17.37 -31.24 27.72
CA ASP A 654 -17.89 -30.21 26.81
C ASP A 654 -16.98 -29.94 25.60
N GLU A 655 -15.72 -30.34 25.70
CA GLU A 655 -14.73 -30.35 24.61
C GLU A 655 -14.36 -31.80 24.26
N ILE A 656 -14.31 -32.11 22.97
CA ILE A 656 -13.90 -33.43 22.47
C ILE A 656 -12.39 -33.56 22.66
N GLN A 657 -11.97 -34.62 23.34
CA GLN A 657 -10.57 -35.00 23.56
C GLN A 657 -10.18 -36.07 22.52
N PRO A 658 -9.47 -35.69 21.44
CA PRO A 658 -9.16 -36.59 20.33
C PRO A 658 -8.47 -37.89 20.75
N GLU A 659 -7.56 -37.78 21.72
CA GLU A 659 -6.75 -38.86 22.27
C GLU A 659 -7.56 -39.95 23.01
N LYS A 660 -8.83 -39.68 23.35
CA LYS A 660 -9.71 -40.62 24.05
C LYS A 660 -10.72 -41.34 23.15
N ILE A 661 -10.72 -41.06 21.84
CA ILE A 661 -11.68 -41.67 20.90
C ILE A 661 -11.21 -43.08 20.54
N ASN A 662 -11.95 -44.12 20.95
CA ASN A 662 -11.63 -45.50 20.60
C ASN A 662 -12.27 -45.89 19.25
N LYS A 663 -11.52 -46.58 18.38
CA LYS A 663 -11.97 -46.88 17.00
C LYS A 663 -13.21 -47.77 16.93
N SER A 664 -13.45 -48.60 17.94
CA SER A 664 -14.62 -49.50 18.02
C SER A 664 -15.91 -48.80 18.43
N GLU A 665 -15.83 -47.55 18.88
CA GLU A 665 -16.97 -46.79 19.41
C GLU A 665 -17.71 -46.02 18.30
N VAL A 666 -17.03 -45.62 17.23
CA VAL A 666 -17.65 -44.90 16.10
C VAL A 666 -18.53 -45.83 15.25
N ARG A 667 -19.84 -45.89 15.54
CA ARG A 667 -20.82 -46.60 14.69
C ARG A 667 -21.35 -45.69 13.56
N PRO A 668 -21.52 -46.21 12.33
CA PRO A 668 -22.15 -45.43 11.25
C PRO A 668 -23.63 -45.16 11.58
N ILE A 669 -24.01 -43.89 11.66
CA ILE A 669 -25.40 -43.48 11.83
C ILE A 669 -26.12 -43.64 10.48
N LEU A 670 -26.81 -44.77 10.30
CA LEU A 670 -27.66 -45.04 9.14
C LEU A 670 -29.08 -44.51 9.39
N GLY A 671 -29.35 -43.29 8.92
CA GLY A 671 -30.67 -42.65 8.94
C GLY A 671 -30.71 -41.31 8.20
N LYS A 672 -31.93 -40.83 7.90
CA LYS A 672 -32.21 -39.52 7.29
C LYS A 672 -32.80 -38.56 8.32
N VAL A 673 -32.48 -37.28 8.20
CA VAL A 673 -33.13 -36.25 9.02
C VAL A 673 -34.52 -35.99 8.45
N ALA A 674 -35.56 -36.35 9.19
CA ALA A 674 -36.96 -36.15 8.81
C ALA A 674 -37.48 -34.75 9.14
N GLY A 675 -36.81 -34.02 10.05
CA GLY A 675 -37.17 -32.65 10.37
C GLY A 675 -36.48 -32.07 11.61
N LEU A 676 -36.73 -30.79 11.84
CA LEU A 676 -36.31 -30.03 13.01
C LEU A 676 -37.55 -29.62 13.80
N LEU A 677 -37.64 -29.99 15.08
CA LEU A 677 -38.81 -29.68 15.92
C LEU A 677 -38.39 -28.70 17.03
N ASP A 678 -39.10 -27.58 17.18
CA ASP A 678 -38.83 -26.63 18.27
C ASP A 678 -39.16 -27.32 19.61
N HIS A 679 -38.22 -27.27 20.54
CA HIS A 679 -38.35 -27.93 21.84
C HIS A 679 -39.57 -27.42 22.64
N ARG A 680 -40.00 -26.18 22.37
CA ARG A 680 -41.15 -25.52 23.03
C ARG A 680 -42.51 -26.03 22.55
N VAL A 681 -42.57 -26.73 21.41
CA VAL A 681 -43.82 -27.32 20.89
C VAL A 681 -43.93 -28.82 21.19
N MET A 682 -42.94 -29.41 21.88
CA MET A 682 -42.97 -30.80 22.29
C MET A 682 -43.87 -30.99 23.51
N VAL A 683 -44.80 -31.95 23.42
CA VAL A 683 -45.74 -32.26 24.51
C VAL A 683 -45.03 -32.89 25.71
N HIS A 684 -43.97 -33.66 25.47
CA HIS A 684 -43.13 -34.29 26.49
C HIS A 684 -41.65 -34.04 26.18
N PRO A 685 -41.11 -32.85 26.47
CA PRO A 685 -39.73 -32.53 26.18
C PRO A 685 -38.78 -33.31 27.12
N PRO A 686 -37.60 -33.75 26.62
CA PRO A 686 -36.55 -34.29 27.50
C PRO A 686 -36.05 -33.22 28.48
N GLY A 687 -35.61 -33.62 29.67
CA GLY A 687 -35.33 -32.71 30.80
C GLY A 687 -34.13 -31.75 30.66
N PHE A 688 -33.57 -31.58 29.46
CA PHE A 688 -32.43 -30.70 29.19
C PHE A 688 -32.90 -29.51 28.34
N GLN A 689 -32.58 -28.27 28.71
CA GLN A 689 -32.98 -27.09 27.93
C GLN A 689 -32.22 -27.03 26.60
N ARG A 690 -32.95 -27.19 25.48
CA ARG A 690 -32.46 -26.97 24.10
C ARG A 690 -33.54 -26.21 23.31
N ASP A 691 -33.15 -25.52 22.24
CA ASP A 691 -34.08 -24.74 21.41
C ASP A 691 -34.79 -25.60 20.34
N TYR A 692 -34.12 -26.65 19.82
CA TYR A 692 -34.66 -27.55 18.79
C TYR A 692 -34.17 -29.00 18.99
N VAL A 693 -34.96 -29.96 18.52
CA VAL A 693 -34.64 -31.39 18.46
C VAL A 693 -34.59 -31.85 17.00
N PHE A 694 -33.51 -32.55 16.63
CA PHE A 694 -33.39 -33.20 15.33
C PHE A 694 -34.11 -34.54 15.34
N ILE A 695 -34.97 -34.77 14.36
CA ILE A 695 -35.63 -36.07 14.18
C ILE A 695 -34.87 -36.83 13.10
N VAL A 696 -34.20 -37.91 13.48
CA VAL A 696 -33.52 -38.83 12.56
C VAL A 696 -34.33 -40.12 12.49
N VAL A 697 -34.76 -40.50 11.29
CA VAL A 697 -35.50 -41.74 11.04
C VAL A 697 -34.62 -42.73 10.27
N PRO A 698 -34.83 -44.05 10.43
CA PRO A 698 -34.11 -45.06 9.66
C PRO A 698 -34.35 -44.89 8.16
N ASP A 699 -33.35 -45.24 7.34
CA ASP A 699 -33.43 -45.16 5.87
C ASP A 699 -34.57 -46.00 5.25
N SER A 700 -35.13 -46.95 6.01
CA SER A 700 -36.25 -47.81 5.59
C SER A 700 -37.62 -47.12 5.62
N TRP A 701 -37.73 -45.90 6.14
CA TRP A 701 -38.98 -45.15 6.19
C TRP A 701 -39.17 -44.29 4.92
N THR A 702 -40.35 -44.40 4.29
CA THR A 702 -40.75 -43.57 3.14
C THR A 702 -41.95 -42.69 3.52
N PHE A 703 -41.89 -41.40 3.16
CA PHE A 703 -42.99 -40.46 3.34
C PHE A 703 -43.75 -40.32 2.01
N LEU A 704 -45.07 -40.39 2.04
CA LEU A 704 -45.91 -40.20 0.86
C LEU A 704 -45.94 -38.70 0.48
N ASP A 705 -45.24 -38.32 -0.59
CA ASP A 705 -45.31 -36.98 -1.15
C ASP A 705 -46.73 -36.69 -1.67
N LYS A 706 -47.38 -35.65 -1.14
CA LYS A 706 -48.71 -35.24 -1.61
C LYS A 706 -48.60 -34.63 -3.02
N THR A 707 -49.15 -35.35 -3.98
CA THR A 707 -49.42 -34.89 -5.35
C THR A 707 -50.35 -33.68 -5.36
N THR A 708 -50.01 -32.71 -6.21
CA THR A 708 -50.78 -31.50 -6.50
C THR A 708 -52.16 -31.85 -7.07
N THR A 709 -53.22 -31.30 -6.50
CA THR A 709 -54.55 -31.24 -7.13
C THR A 709 -55.09 -29.80 -7.01
N PRO A 710 -55.65 -29.21 -8.08
CA PRO A 710 -56.08 -27.81 -8.05
C PRO A 710 -57.54 -27.70 -7.62
N THR A 711 -57.86 -26.80 -6.70
CA THR A 711 -59.26 -26.37 -6.50
C THR A 711 -59.36 -24.97 -5.89
N THR A 712 -60.40 -24.28 -6.34
CA THR A 712 -60.69 -22.84 -6.33
C THR A 712 -61.48 -22.34 -5.12
N GLN A 713 -61.29 -21.04 -4.82
CA GLN A 713 -62.18 -20.07 -4.10
C GLN A 713 -62.24 -20.08 -2.55
N PRO A 714 -62.78 -19.03 -1.89
CA PRO A 714 -62.54 -17.57 -2.05
C PRO A 714 -62.19 -16.87 -0.70
N VAL A 715 -61.68 -15.63 -0.78
CA VAL A 715 -61.19 -14.77 0.32
C VAL A 715 -62.32 -14.08 1.11
N LEU A 716 -62.16 -13.95 2.44
CA LEU A 716 -62.89 -13.01 3.32
C LEU A 716 -61.87 -12.08 4.07
N PRO A 717 -62.26 -10.85 4.47
CA PRO A 717 -61.32 -9.75 4.72
C PRO A 717 -60.79 -9.65 6.16
N LEU A 718 -59.59 -9.05 6.28
CA LEU A 718 -58.87 -8.75 7.52
C LEU A 718 -59.61 -7.78 8.46
N SER A 719 -59.68 -8.14 9.75
CA SER A 719 -59.92 -7.22 10.87
C SER A 719 -58.60 -6.89 11.58
N ALA A 720 -58.35 -5.60 11.84
CA ALA A 720 -57.14 -5.06 12.48
C ALA A 720 -56.96 -5.51 13.94
N PRO A 721 -55.71 -5.63 14.45
CA PRO A 721 -55.46 -5.79 15.89
C PRO A 721 -55.13 -4.46 16.61
N PRO A 722 -55.37 -4.39 17.94
CA PRO A 722 -55.40 -3.16 18.72
C PRO A 722 -54.08 -2.83 19.46
N LYS A 723 -54.01 -1.60 19.98
CA LYS A 723 -52.95 -1.03 20.83
C LYS A 723 -52.83 -1.71 22.21
N ARG A 724 -51.59 -1.82 22.73
CA ARG A 724 -51.21 -1.85 24.17
C ARG A 724 -49.86 -1.12 24.34
N GLN A 725 -49.76 -0.06 25.15
CA GLN A 725 -49.65 0.05 26.62
C GLN A 725 -48.24 -0.22 27.18
N THR A 726 -47.86 0.69 28.08
CA THR A 726 -46.54 1.07 28.60
C THR A 726 -46.16 0.43 29.94
N SER A 727 -44.87 0.60 30.29
CA SER A 727 -44.19 0.54 31.61
C SER A 727 -43.63 -0.85 32.01
N SER A 728 -42.45 -1.01 32.63
CA SER A 728 -41.43 -0.09 33.19
C SER A 728 -40.13 -0.85 33.56
N ALA A 729 -39.03 -0.09 33.75
CA ALA A 729 -37.89 -0.33 34.66
C ALA A 729 -36.73 -1.23 34.12
N THR A 730 -35.42 -0.94 34.24
CA THR A 730 -34.65 0.19 34.79
C THR A 730 -33.21 0.16 34.22
N SER A 731 -32.64 1.36 34.06
CA SER A 731 -31.24 1.79 33.94
C SER A 731 -30.07 0.82 34.19
N ALA A 732 -29.09 0.79 33.27
CA ALA A 732 -27.71 1.29 33.48
C ALA A 732 -26.87 1.18 32.18
N PHE A 733 -26.06 2.22 31.92
CA PHE A 733 -25.01 2.35 30.89
C PHE A 733 -25.39 2.44 29.40
N GLN A 734 -25.81 3.64 28.98
CA GLN A 734 -25.59 4.14 27.61
C GLN A 734 -24.83 5.48 27.65
N GLY A 735 -23.78 5.55 26.84
CA GLY A 735 -23.00 6.74 26.50
C GLY A 735 -21.70 6.26 25.86
N ILE A 736 -21.27 6.65 24.66
CA ILE A 736 -21.63 7.75 23.77
C ILE A 736 -21.21 7.31 22.35
N ARG A 737 -22.06 7.49 21.33
CA ARG A 737 -21.59 7.72 19.95
C ARG A 737 -22.56 8.60 19.16
N ALA A 738 -22.00 9.72 18.69
CA ALA A 738 -22.27 10.49 17.48
C ALA A 738 -23.68 11.08 17.23
N ALA A 739 -23.73 12.42 17.21
CA ALA A 739 -24.57 13.15 16.26
C ALA A 739 -23.87 14.45 15.85
N CYS A 740 -23.49 14.52 14.58
CA CYS A 740 -23.08 15.73 13.87
C CYS A 740 -24.30 16.67 13.72
N TYR A 741 -24.10 17.98 13.87
CA TYR A 741 -25.08 18.99 13.49
C TYR A 741 -24.74 19.64 12.14
N SER A 742 -25.83 19.86 11.41
CA SER A 742 -25.98 20.36 10.05
C SER A 742 -25.49 21.80 9.84
N LEU A 743 -24.99 22.04 8.63
CA LEU A 743 -24.79 23.35 8.02
C LEU A 743 -26.12 24.11 7.89
N ALA A 744 -26.09 25.41 8.18
CA ALA A 744 -27.20 26.34 7.99
C ALA A 744 -27.12 27.01 6.61
N THR A 745 -28.28 27.15 5.95
CA THR A 745 -28.49 27.93 4.73
C THR A 745 -28.82 29.40 5.06
N PRO A 746 -28.39 30.38 4.24
CA PRO A 746 -28.62 31.80 4.51
C PRO A 746 -30.01 32.29 4.05
N SER A 747 -30.59 33.23 4.81
CA SER A 747 -31.84 33.95 4.48
C SER A 747 -31.55 35.40 4.02
N PRO A 748 -32.48 36.06 3.29
CA PRO A 748 -32.19 37.17 2.39
C PRO A 748 -32.23 38.58 3.03
N LEU A 749 -31.52 39.52 2.39
CA LEU A 749 -31.40 40.94 2.77
C LEU A 749 -32.67 41.78 2.47
N PRO A 750 -32.98 42.82 3.27
CA PRO A 750 -33.99 43.84 2.97
C PRO A 750 -33.44 45.05 2.17
N PRO A 751 -34.29 45.91 1.57
CA PRO A 751 -33.96 46.73 0.40
C PRO A 751 -33.39 48.13 0.70
N SER A 752 -32.69 48.69 -0.29
CA SER A 752 -32.04 50.02 -0.30
C SER A 752 -33.01 51.18 -0.58
N PRO A 753 -32.71 52.42 -0.11
CA PRO A 753 -33.25 53.66 -0.65
C PRO A 753 -32.26 54.38 -1.62
N PRO A 754 -32.70 55.41 -2.37
CA PRO A 754 -32.26 55.64 -3.75
C PRO A 754 -31.09 56.63 -3.95
N THR A 755 -30.66 56.66 -5.21
CA THR A 755 -29.53 57.32 -5.85
C THR A 755 -29.52 58.86 -5.82
N SER A 756 -28.32 59.43 -5.76
CA SER A 756 -28.00 60.75 -6.33
C SER A 756 -26.62 60.74 -7.00
N SER A 757 -26.56 61.45 -8.12
CA SER A 757 -25.55 61.47 -9.18
C SER A 757 -24.34 62.39 -8.94
N SER A 758 -23.39 62.25 -9.87
CA SER A 758 -22.46 63.23 -10.48
C SER A 758 -21.12 63.58 -9.81
N ASP A 759 -20.09 63.27 -10.59
CA ASP A 759 -18.96 64.11 -11.01
C ASP A 759 -17.75 64.38 -10.11
N ALA A 760 -16.62 63.89 -10.65
CA ALA A 760 -15.40 64.61 -11.01
C ALA A 760 -14.34 65.01 -9.94
N ASN A 761 -13.11 64.67 -10.33
CA ASN A 761 -11.85 65.42 -10.19
C ASN A 761 -11.00 65.33 -8.91
N LYS A 762 -9.75 64.91 -9.18
CA LYS A 762 -8.46 65.56 -8.88
C LYS A 762 -7.71 65.28 -7.57
N GLU A 763 -6.48 64.79 -7.81
CA GLU A 763 -5.17 65.28 -7.35
C GLU A 763 -4.75 65.18 -5.87
N ALA A 764 -3.51 64.67 -5.75
CA ALA A 764 -2.42 65.14 -4.90
C ALA A 764 -2.32 64.68 -3.43
N ALA A 765 -1.40 63.72 -3.23
CA ALA A 765 -0.09 63.89 -2.58
C ALA A 765 0.04 64.30 -1.10
N CYS A 766 1.01 63.61 -0.47
CA CYS A 766 1.79 63.97 0.72
C CYS A 766 1.05 63.95 2.08
N ALA A 767 1.66 63.64 3.21
CA ALA A 767 2.91 62.99 3.60
C ALA A 767 2.86 62.88 5.14
N ALA A 768 3.60 61.91 5.69
CA ALA A 768 4.26 61.93 7.00
C ALA A 768 3.44 62.21 8.28
N ALA A 769 3.40 61.20 9.16
CA ALA A 769 3.88 61.29 10.56
C ALA A 769 3.74 59.92 11.25
N GLY A 770 4.86 59.33 11.69
CA GLY A 770 4.85 58.28 12.73
C GLY A 770 4.75 58.93 14.13
N PRO A 771 5.28 58.27 15.17
CA PRO A 771 4.95 56.95 15.70
C PRO A 771 4.49 57.05 17.17
N SER A 772 3.80 56.05 17.73
CA SER A 772 3.90 55.78 19.19
C SER A 772 3.32 54.41 19.59
N PRO A 773 3.92 53.72 20.59
CA PRO A 773 3.64 52.33 21.01
C PRO A 773 2.75 52.27 22.26
N PHE A 774 2.23 51.09 22.67
CA PHE A 774 2.01 50.62 24.05
C PHE A 774 1.48 49.15 23.98
N LEU A 775 2.23 48.12 24.37
CA LEU A 775 2.45 47.54 25.71
C LEU A 775 1.23 46.77 26.31
N TYR A 776 1.43 45.45 26.40
CA TYR A 776 0.99 44.46 27.41
C TYR A 776 -0.49 44.30 27.79
N ALA A 777 -1.00 43.09 27.56
CA ALA A 777 -1.41 42.14 28.60
C ALA A 777 -1.24 40.70 28.08
#